data_AF-A0A8B7D530-F1
#
_entry.id   AF-A0A8B7D530-F1
#
_cell.length_a   1.000
_cell.length_b   1.000
_cell.length_c   1.000
_cell.angle_alpha   90.00
_cell.angle_beta   90.00
_cell.angle_gamma   90.00
#
_symmetry.space_group_name_H-M   'P 1'
#
loop_
_entity.id
_entity.type
_entity.pdbx_description
1 polymer ?
#
loop_
_entity_poly.entity_id
_entity_poly.type
_entity_poly.pdbx_seq_one_letter_code
_entity_poly.pdbx_strand_id
1 'polypeptide(L)'
;MLSWITSAFLSFPLVGFRSLVDLHHQMSKPSNRSAHETFIRAHINLELPNLVKKHSTKQSFASEMFSSPFSAQCFDYDGAQQGYSPLQGFEEECIDDLWSGYNLYHHDGPSEKGTPLVSSEQQCFQDLAAMDDMQLDTISAAMQSLDKPLALETEIEQPPLPEISELLGSKEKPSPATISSLELLNNYRSSHGRLSGEKLNEATDGVTYPTEGDDELSTEDFIRIAAAHFVQMSTHRESDPRHPAGFLSLGLTNEEIKNVDLASLLLAAAEKVSNQQYDRASNLLQECRKLSSDTGNPVQRVVFYFADALQERINRETGGLCWKVPKDRGMTAQEVIKATLSAHPVQVALHMKTPYVQIMDFTSVQTILDNVATARKIHLIDLSIQHGLRWVILLQALATRSTCPIDRLKISAVGSSEEAITATGNRLASFAEALGLPLSFKAVIVSDIKDLSEDMFELEEGEAIGVYSAFVLSFMIVRPDRLENVMRVMRKLKPCIMTVMDVEAELNSPSFINRFTEALFFYSAFFDYLASFMDRDDKTRMATEGSFLSQGIRSIIAAEGSERVVRHVGISVWRSFFARYGLVETEMNQWSRYQASLLGKQFANGHFLRLDKNGKALTMGWKGTPLLFLSAWKF
;
A
#
# COMPACT_ATOMS: atom_id res chain seq x y z
N MET A 1 -20.45 52.62 32.52
CA MET A 1 -19.16 52.38 31.84
C MET A 1 -19.09 51.00 31.13
N LEU A 2 -20.22 50.36 30.85
CA LEU A 2 -20.36 49.13 30.07
C LEU A 2 -21.36 49.29 28.90
N SER A 3 -21.66 50.55 28.54
CA SER A 3 -22.56 50.93 27.42
C SER A 3 -21.89 51.92 26.45
N TRP A 4 -20.56 52.07 26.53
CA TRP A 4 -19.74 52.89 25.62
C TRP A 4 -18.69 52.09 24.85
N ILE A 5 -18.43 50.83 25.24
CA ILE A 5 -17.48 49.94 24.54
C ILE A 5 -18.17 49.12 23.44
N THR A 6 -19.50 49.00 23.47
CA THR A 6 -20.30 48.26 22.49
C THR A 6 -20.75 49.08 21.27
N SER A 7 -20.33 50.34 21.13
CA SER A 7 -20.70 51.21 19.99
C SER A 7 -19.52 51.69 19.13
N ALA A 8 -18.28 51.29 19.44
CA ALA A 8 -17.08 51.75 18.72
C ALA A 8 -16.46 50.72 17.75
N PHE A 9 -16.95 49.48 17.71
CA PHE A 9 -16.42 48.43 16.81
C PHE A 9 -17.29 48.10 15.60
N LEU A 10 -18.41 48.81 15.41
CA LEU A 10 -19.34 48.58 14.29
C LEU A 10 -19.33 49.66 13.19
N SER A 11 -18.38 50.60 13.22
CA SER A 11 -18.32 51.67 12.21
C SER A 11 -16.88 52.08 11.87
N PHE A 12 -16.14 51.23 11.15
CA PHE A 12 -15.10 51.70 10.23
C PHE A 12 -15.12 50.86 8.95
N PRO A 13 -15.24 51.49 7.76
CA PRO A 13 -15.35 50.78 6.49
C PRO A 13 -14.00 50.17 6.07
N LEU A 14 -14.08 49.03 5.40
CA LEU A 14 -13.06 48.42 4.55
C LEU A 14 -12.44 49.47 3.60
N VAL A 15 -11.38 50.13 4.03
CA VAL A 15 -10.45 50.85 3.17
C VAL A 15 -9.04 50.59 3.68
N GLY A 16 -8.28 49.81 2.91
CA GLY A 16 -6.82 49.90 2.93
C GLY A 16 -6.02 48.67 3.36
N PHE A 17 -6.28 47.46 2.84
CA PHE A 17 -5.28 46.37 2.89
C PHE A 17 -3.96 46.75 2.15
N ARG A 18 -4.00 47.76 1.27
CA ARG A 18 -2.80 48.41 0.72
C ARG A 18 -1.93 49.08 1.80
N SER A 19 -2.53 49.64 2.85
CA SER A 19 -1.78 50.32 3.91
C SER A 19 -0.95 49.36 4.77
N LEU A 20 -1.33 48.09 4.90
CA LEU A 20 -0.59 47.09 5.69
C LEU A 20 0.61 46.53 4.91
N VAL A 21 0.48 46.38 3.59
CA VAL A 21 1.59 46.02 2.71
C VAL A 21 2.57 47.19 2.58
N ASP A 22 2.08 48.43 2.48
CA ASP A 22 2.93 49.63 2.46
C ASP A 22 3.66 49.85 3.80
N LEU A 23 3.02 49.53 4.93
CA LEU A 23 3.65 49.60 6.27
C LEU A 23 4.70 48.49 6.46
N HIS A 24 4.45 47.27 5.96
CA HIS A 24 5.44 46.20 5.95
C HIS A 24 6.64 46.53 5.04
N HIS A 25 6.39 47.21 3.92
CA HIS A 25 7.43 47.65 2.99
C HIS A 25 8.24 48.85 3.53
N GLN A 26 7.61 49.75 4.31
CA GLN A 26 8.33 50.82 5.00
C GLN A 26 9.13 50.32 6.22
N MET A 27 8.65 49.30 6.94
CA MET A 27 9.30 48.76 8.14
C MET A 27 10.36 47.69 7.89
N SER A 28 10.51 47.21 6.64
CA SER A 28 11.58 46.28 6.23
C SER A 28 12.91 46.96 5.89
N LYS A 29 13.00 48.29 6.07
CA LYS A 29 14.29 49.00 5.98
C LYS A 29 15.19 48.67 7.18
N PRO A 30 16.52 48.58 7.00
CA PRO A 30 17.46 48.09 8.04
C PRO A 30 17.49 48.92 9.34
N SER A 31 16.90 50.12 9.34
CA SER A 31 16.98 51.08 10.44
C SER A 31 15.93 50.88 11.56
N ASN A 32 15.09 49.84 11.53
CA ASN A 32 14.02 49.67 12.53
C ASN A 32 13.81 48.24 13.07
N ARG A 33 14.85 47.39 13.04
CA ARG A 33 14.80 46.00 13.56
C ARG A 33 14.32 45.90 15.03
N SER A 34 14.67 46.87 15.87
CA SER A 34 14.28 46.88 17.29
C SER A 34 12.78 47.06 17.52
N ALA A 35 12.10 47.84 16.68
CA ALA A 35 10.65 48.02 16.76
C ALA A 35 9.89 46.76 16.30
N HIS A 36 10.44 46.03 15.32
CA HIS A 36 9.88 44.78 14.81
C HIS A 36 9.94 43.65 15.84
N GLU A 37 11.06 43.48 16.53
CA GLU A 37 11.16 42.51 17.65
C GLU A 37 10.23 42.86 18.81
N THR A 38 10.05 44.14 19.11
CA THR A 38 9.15 44.60 20.18
C THR A 38 7.69 44.30 19.84
N PHE A 39 7.28 44.46 18.58
CA PHE A 39 5.93 44.14 18.10
C PHE A 39 5.66 42.63 18.15
N ILE A 40 6.60 41.79 17.69
CA ILE A 40 6.47 40.33 17.74
C ILE A 40 6.42 39.83 19.18
N ARG A 41 7.28 40.35 20.07
CA ARG A 41 7.23 40.00 21.51
C ARG A 41 5.93 40.41 22.16
N ALA A 42 5.39 41.60 21.83
CA ALA A 42 4.12 42.05 22.39
C ALA A 42 2.95 41.15 21.94
N HIS A 43 2.97 40.71 20.67
CA HIS A 43 1.93 39.83 20.12
C HIS A 43 2.00 38.41 20.71
N ILE A 44 3.21 37.85 20.82
CA ILE A 44 3.45 36.54 21.45
C ILE A 44 3.03 36.57 22.92
N ASN A 45 3.36 37.63 23.67
CA ASN A 45 3.03 37.73 25.09
C ASN A 45 1.53 37.95 25.37
N LEU A 46 0.75 38.40 24.39
CA LEU A 46 -0.70 38.60 24.53
C LEU A 46 -1.51 37.35 24.13
N GLU A 47 -1.05 36.58 23.15
CA GLU A 47 -1.77 35.42 22.58
C GLU A 47 -1.46 34.10 23.33
N LEU A 48 -0.20 33.86 23.73
CA LEU A 48 0.20 32.60 24.39
C LEU A 48 -0.56 32.29 25.69
N PRO A 49 -0.79 33.26 26.60
CA PRO A 49 -1.50 32.97 27.85
C PRO A 49 -2.96 32.55 27.64
N ASN A 50 -3.58 33.00 26.56
CA ASN A 50 -4.95 32.63 26.19
C ASN A 50 -5.03 31.24 25.56
N LEU A 51 -4.02 30.84 24.79
CA LEU A 51 -3.89 29.48 24.25
C LEU A 51 -3.59 28.45 25.36
N VAL A 52 -2.69 28.79 26.30
CA VAL A 52 -2.33 27.91 27.44
C VAL A 52 -3.53 27.70 28.37
N LYS A 53 -4.34 28.74 28.64
CA LYS A 53 -5.60 28.59 29.39
C LYS A 53 -6.64 27.71 28.67
N LYS A 54 -6.68 27.76 27.33
CA LYS A 54 -7.61 26.93 26.54
C LYS A 54 -7.20 25.45 26.54
N HIS A 55 -5.90 25.16 26.56
CA HIS A 55 -5.36 23.80 26.70
C HIS A 55 -5.51 23.25 28.13
N SER A 56 -5.25 24.05 29.18
CA SER A 56 -5.37 23.57 30.56
C SER A 56 -6.81 23.24 30.95
N THR A 57 -7.79 23.94 30.38
CA THR A 57 -9.22 23.68 30.62
C THR A 57 -9.70 22.39 29.93
N LYS A 58 -9.08 21.99 28.80
CA LYS A 58 -9.35 20.70 28.14
C LYS A 58 -8.70 19.51 28.86
N GLN A 59 -7.47 19.67 29.36
CA GLN A 59 -6.81 18.62 30.16
C GLN A 59 -7.50 18.39 31.52
N SER A 60 -8.03 19.43 32.16
CA SER A 60 -8.80 19.32 33.41
C SER A 60 -10.09 18.51 33.24
N PHE A 61 -10.76 18.60 32.08
CA PHE A 61 -12.00 17.87 31.81
C PHE A 61 -11.75 16.40 31.49
N ALA A 62 -10.61 16.07 30.88
CA ALA A 62 -10.17 14.70 30.67
C ALA A 62 -9.75 14.02 32.00
N SER A 63 -9.10 14.75 32.90
CA SER A 63 -8.64 14.20 34.19
C SER A 63 -9.77 13.89 35.19
N GLU A 64 -10.90 14.61 35.14
CA GLU A 64 -12.04 14.38 36.05
C GLU A 64 -12.96 13.24 35.58
N MET A 65 -12.87 12.79 34.32
CA MET A 65 -13.70 11.70 33.79
C MET A 65 -13.16 10.30 34.13
N PHE A 66 -11.90 10.18 34.58
CA PHE A 66 -11.22 8.89 34.81
C PHE A 66 -10.92 8.57 36.29
N SER A 67 -11.43 9.34 37.26
CA SER A 67 -11.23 9.05 38.69
C SER A 67 -12.45 8.38 39.35
N SER A 68 -12.39 7.04 39.48
CA SER A 68 -12.93 6.15 40.56
C SER A 68 -13.85 4.99 40.10
N PRO A 69 -13.78 3.77 40.69
CA PRO A 69 -12.57 3.01 41.04
C PRO A 69 -12.66 1.52 40.62
N PHE A 70 -11.55 0.92 40.18
CA PHE A 70 -11.24 -0.48 40.49
C PHE A 70 -9.76 -0.57 40.87
N SER A 71 -9.52 -1.19 42.02
CA SER A 71 -8.25 -1.27 42.73
C SER A 71 -7.31 -2.34 42.16
N ALA A 72 -6.03 -2.01 41.98
CA ALA A 72 -4.91 -2.89 42.30
C ALA A 72 -3.57 -2.14 42.28
N GLN A 73 -3.07 -1.87 43.49
CA GLN A 73 -1.69 -1.84 44.00
C GLN A 73 -0.52 -1.29 43.17
N CYS A 74 0.19 -0.38 43.84
CA CYS A 74 1.42 0.32 43.51
C CYS A 74 2.61 -0.56 43.09
N PHE A 75 3.43 -0.04 42.17
CA PHE A 75 4.89 -0.09 42.26
C PHE A 75 5.49 1.26 41.86
N ASP A 76 6.22 1.88 42.79
CA ASP A 76 7.16 2.98 42.55
C ASP A 76 8.32 2.50 41.67
N TYR A 77 8.80 3.32 40.73
CA TYR A 77 10.24 3.39 40.44
C TYR A 77 10.66 4.75 39.87
N ASP A 78 11.68 5.29 40.53
CA ASP A 78 12.43 6.51 40.23
C ASP A 78 13.09 6.51 38.85
N GLY A 79 13.31 7.72 38.32
CA GLY A 79 13.68 7.96 36.93
C GLY A 79 15.12 7.61 36.52
N ALA A 80 15.28 7.51 35.19
CA ALA A 80 16.52 7.80 34.49
C ALA A 80 16.20 8.20 33.05
N GLN A 81 16.80 9.31 32.60
CA GLN A 81 16.74 9.81 31.23
C GLN A 81 17.44 8.84 30.27
N GLN A 82 16.72 8.35 29.25
CA GLN A 82 17.29 7.83 28.00
C GLN A 82 16.33 8.13 26.85
N GLY A 83 16.89 8.48 25.69
CA GLY A 83 16.17 9.06 24.55
C GLY A 83 15.07 8.16 23.99
N TYR A 84 13.86 8.72 23.91
CA TYR A 84 12.69 8.08 23.31
C TYR A 84 12.76 8.15 21.78
N SER A 85 12.73 6.99 21.13
CA SER A 85 12.27 6.81 19.75
C SER A 85 10.73 6.71 19.78
N PRO A 86 9.95 7.39 18.92
CA PRO A 86 8.49 7.47 19.04
C PRO A 86 7.71 6.18 18.73
N LEU A 87 8.37 5.03 18.57
CA LEU A 87 7.75 3.79 18.05
C LEU A 87 7.64 2.63 19.05
N GLN A 88 8.01 2.82 20.32
CA GLN A 88 7.88 1.77 21.34
C GLN A 88 6.66 2.02 22.22
N GLY A 89 5.52 1.53 21.75
CA GLY A 89 4.25 1.58 22.48
C GLY A 89 3.25 0.56 21.92
N PHE A 90 3.70 -0.67 21.70
CA PHE A 90 2.81 -1.82 21.47
C PHE A 90 3.26 -2.90 22.46
N GLU A 91 2.39 -3.27 23.40
CA GLU A 91 2.63 -4.45 24.22
C GLU A 91 2.51 -5.70 23.34
N GLU A 92 3.59 -6.49 23.26
CA GLU A 92 3.68 -7.73 22.47
C GLU A 92 2.56 -8.74 22.80
N GLU A 93 1.95 -8.66 23.99
CA GLU A 93 0.88 -9.55 24.44
C GLU A 93 -0.43 -9.38 23.65
N CYS A 94 -0.79 -8.14 23.23
CA CYS A 94 -2.02 -7.90 22.47
C CYS A 94 -1.95 -8.51 21.05
N ILE A 95 -0.73 -8.58 20.53
CA ILE A 95 -0.41 -9.13 19.21
C ILE A 95 -0.60 -10.66 19.24
N ASP A 96 -0.11 -11.36 20.26
CA ASP A 96 -0.22 -12.84 20.36
C ASP A 96 -1.66 -13.37 20.46
N ASP A 97 -2.55 -12.66 21.15
CA ASP A 97 -3.97 -12.97 21.19
C ASP A 97 -4.67 -12.79 19.84
N LEU A 98 -4.27 -11.77 19.06
CA LEU A 98 -4.77 -11.54 17.69
C LEU A 98 -4.33 -12.64 16.73
N TRP A 99 -3.21 -13.32 16.98
CA TRP A 99 -2.72 -14.36 16.10
C TRP A 99 -3.28 -15.76 16.38
N SER A 100 -3.59 -16.05 17.65
CA SER A 100 -4.14 -17.33 18.08
C SER A 100 -5.60 -17.53 17.63
N GLY A 101 -6.41 -16.46 17.61
CA GLY A 101 -7.81 -16.48 17.20
C GLY A 101 -8.04 -16.81 15.71
N TYR A 102 -7.01 -16.68 14.87
CA TYR A 102 -7.08 -16.91 13.42
C TYR A 102 -6.35 -18.19 12.95
N ASN A 103 -5.90 -19.06 13.87
CA ASN A 103 -5.09 -20.26 13.56
C ASN A 103 -3.82 -19.95 12.73
N LEU A 104 -3.13 -18.85 13.02
CA LEU A 104 -1.93 -18.44 12.28
C LEU A 104 -0.60 -18.80 12.95
N TYR A 105 -0.64 -19.26 14.21
CA TYR A 105 0.48 -19.95 14.85
C TYR A 105 0.05 -21.32 15.37
N HIS A 106 0.85 -22.34 15.05
CA HIS A 106 0.79 -23.64 15.69
C HIS A 106 1.70 -23.62 16.92
N HIS A 107 1.12 -23.51 18.11
CA HIS A 107 1.81 -23.92 19.34
C HIS A 107 1.51 -25.40 19.60
N ASP A 108 2.57 -26.22 19.67
CA ASP A 108 2.51 -27.53 20.33
C ASP A 108 2.39 -27.29 21.85
N GLY A 109 1.19 -26.98 22.33
CA GLY A 109 0.89 -26.76 23.75
C GLY A 109 -0.62 -26.65 24.02
N PRO A 110 -1.11 -26.98 25.23
CA PRO A 110 -2.55 -27.04 25.50
C PRO A 110 -3.15 -25.62 25.53
N SER A 111 -4.22 -25.43 24.74
CA SER A 111 -4.99 -24.18 24.60
C SER A 111 -5.50 -23.66 25.95
N GLU A 112 -5.05 -22.46 26.33
CA GLU A 112 -5.77 -21.59 27.27
C GLU A 112 -6.78 -20.72 26.50
N LYS A 113 -7.88 -20.38 27.17
CA LYS A 113 -9.01 -19.65 26.59
C LYS A 113 -8.60 -18.20 26.31
N GLY A 114 -8.42 -17.86 25.03
CA GLY A 114 -8.11 -16.50 24.58
C GLY A 114 -9.23 -15.49 24.80
N THR A 115 -8.81 -14.24 24.92
CA THR A 115 -9.60 -13.01 25.05
C THR A 115 -10.44 -12.76 23.77
N PRO A 116 -11.64 -12.16 23.81
CA PRO A 116 -12.48 -12.02 22.62
C PRO A 116 -11.82 -11.11 21.56
N LEU A 117 -11.71 -11.59 20.32
CA LEU A 117 -11.13 -10.90 19.14
C LEU A 117 -11.59 -9.43 18.96
N VAL A 118 -12.82 -9.13 19.38
CA VAL A 118 -13.42 -7.79 19.27
C VAL A 118 -12.73 -6.78 20.20
N SER A 119 -12.29 -7.20 21.39
CA SER A 119 -11.68 -6.29 22.37
C SER A 119 -10.25 -5.89 21.99
N SER A 120 -9.47 -6.80 21.39
CA SER A 120 -8.11 -6.49 20.93
C SER A 120 -8.10 -5.61 19.67
N GLU A 121 -9.02 -5.82 18.74
CA GLU A 121 -9.23 -4.89 17.61
C GLU A 121 -9.66 -3.50 18.12
N GLN A 122 -10.58 -3.42 19.10
CA GLN A 122 -10.98 -2.15 19.72
C GLN A 122 -9.81 -1.43 20.41
N GLN A 123 -8.93 -2.15 21.08
CA GLN A 123 -7.74 -1.58 21.71
C GLN A 123 -6.79 -0.98 20.67
N CYS A 124 -6.50 -1.68 19.57
CA CYS A 124 -5.69 -1.13 18.47
C CYS A 124 -6.29 0.15 17.85
N PHE A 125 -7.62 0.24 17.75
CA PHE A 125 -8.30 1.47 17.31
C PHE A 125 -8.24 2.60 18.34
N GLN A 126 -8.26 2.29 19.63
CA GLN A 126 -8.05 3.27 20.70
C GLN A 126 -6.59 3.74 20.75
N ASP A 127 -5.64 2.84 20.52
CA ASP A 127 -4.21 3.13 20.43
C ASP A 127 -3.90 3.93 19.16
N LEU A 128 -4.62 3.72 18.06
CA LEU A 128 -4.60 4.58 16.86
C LEU A 128 -5.16 5.99 17.13
N ALA A 129 -6.17 6.10 18.00
CA ALA A 129 -6.68 7.39 18.46
C ALA A 129 -5.76 8.05 19.50
N ALA A 130 -4.87 7.27 20.14
CA ALA A 130 -3.89 7.72 21.13
C ALA A 130 -2.45 7.82 20.60
N MET A 131 -2.17 7.35 19.38
CA MET A 131 -0.91 7.49 18.65
C MET A 131 -0.73 8.96 18.31
N ASP A 132 -0.07 9.63 19.25
CA ASP A 132 0.45 10.99 19.30
C ASP A 132 -0.03 11.96 18.21
N ASP A 133 -0.63 13.05 18.68
CA ASP A 133 -1.08 14.24 17.94
C ASP A 133 -0.04 14.71 16.90
N MET A 134 1.25 14.40 17.01
CA MET A 134 2.31 14.90 16.13
C MET A 134 2.23 14.48 14.65
N GLN A 135 1.91 13.22 14.30
CA GLN A 135 1.81 12.80 12.87
C GLN A 135 0.51 13.29 12.23
N LEU A 136 -0.60 13.23 12.98
CA LEU A 136 -1.90 13.72 12.57
C LEU A 136 -1.99 15.25 12.58
N ASP A 137 -1.31 15.95 13.48
CA ASP A 137 -1.15 17.42 13.49
C ASP A 137 -0.25 17.87 12.35
N THR A 138 0.75 17.08 11.95
CA THR A 138 1.53 17.39 10.73
C THR A 138 0.64 17.33 9.50
N ILE A 139 -0.24 16.33 9.40
CA ILE A 139 -1.22 16.19 8.32
C ILE A 139 -2.29 17.30 8.40
N SER A 140 -2.83 17.58 9.58
CA SER A 140 -3.85 18.61 9.85
C SER A 140 -3.32 20.03 9.66
N ALA A 141 -2.08 20.32 10.06
CA ALA A 141 -1.40 21.59 9.81
C ALA A 141 -1.08 21.80 8.33
N ALA A 142 -0.72 20.73 7.61
CA ALA A 142 -0.60 20.77 6.15
C ALA A 142 -1.94 21.11 5.49
N MET A 143 -3.04 20.53 5.98
CA MET A 143 -4.41 20.80 5.52
C MET A 143 -4.87 22.25 5.77
N GLN A 144 -4.52 22.86 6.91
CA GLN A 144 -4.91 24.24 7.25
C GLN A 144 -4.19 25.32 6.43
N SER A 145 -3.08 24.99 5.77
CA SER A 145 -2.28 25.94 4.98
C SER A 145 -2.84 26.25 3.57
N LEU A 146 -3.94 25.60 3.16
CA LEU A 146 -4.36 25.43 1.76
C LEU A 146 -5.46 26.38 1.23
N ASP A 147 -5.89 27.41 1.97
CA ASP A 147 -6.99 28.31 1.55
C ASP A 147 -6.62 29.39 0.49
N LYS A 148 -5.62 29.16 -0.39
CA LYS A 148 -5.28 30.12 -1.46
C LYS A 148 -5.16 29.48 -2.85
N PRO A 149 -5.97 29.91 -3.83
CA PRO A 149 -5.94 29.37 -5.19
C PRO A 149 -4.88 30.08 -6.04
N LEU A 150 -4.21 29.33 -6.93
CA LEU A 150 -3.49 29.91 -8.06
C LEU A 150 -3.59 28.99 -9.29
N ALA A 151 -3.92 29.62 -10.41
CA ALA A 151 -4.18 29.04 -11.71
C ALA A 151 -2.89 28.73 -12.47
N LEU A 152 -2.87 27.64 -13.24
CA LEU A 152 -2.06 27.55 -14.46
C LEU A 152 -2.61 26.48 -15.42
N GLU A 153 -2.87 26.92 -16.65
CA GLU A 153 -3.22 26.10 -17.82
C GLU A 153 -1.96 25.54 -18.48
N THR A 154 -2.04 24.34 -19.07
CA THR A 154 -1.31 23.98 -20.29
C THR A 154 -1.95 22.78 -21.00
N GLU A 155 -2.14 22.92 -22.31
CA GLU A 155 -2.67 21.93 -23.28
C GLU A 155 -1.71 20.75 -23.52
N ILE A 156 -2.25 19.57 -23.83
CA ILE A 156 -1.50 18.37 -24.23
C ILE A 156 -2.15 17.73 -25.46
N GLU A 157 -1.40 17.58 -26.56
CA GLU A 157 -1.77 16.78 -27.72
C GLU A 157 -1.54 15.28 -27.48
N GLN A 158 -2.47 14.44 -27.93
CA GLN A 158 -2.42 12.97 -27.83
C GLN A 158 -1.89 12.33 -29.13
N PRO A 159 -0.97 11.34 -29.06
CA PRO A 159 -0.67 10.45 -30.19
C PRO A 159 -1.58 9.20 -30.19
N PRO A 160 -1.73 8.51 -31.34
CA PRO A 160 -2.75 7.48 -31.53
C PRO A 160 -2.39 6.12 -30.91
N LEU A 161 -3.44 5.42 -30.47
CA LEU A 161 -3.44 4.08 -29.87
C LEU A 161 -3.28 2.96 -30.92
N PRO A 162 -2.54 1.87 -30.63
CA PRO A 162 -2.61 0.63 -31.40
C PRO A 162 -3.78 -0.27 -30.95
N GLU A 163 -4.39 -0.98 -31.91
CA GLU A 163 -5.48 -1.94 -31.69
C GLU A 163 -4.97 -3.25 -31.08
N ILE A 164 -5.61 -3.70 -29.99
CA ILE A 164 -5.24 -4.89 -29.21
C ILE A 164 -6.33 -5.95 -29.37
N SER A 165 -6.24 -6.74 -30.43
CA SER A 165 -7.06 -7.95 -30.59
C SER A 165 -6.38 -9.22 -30.05
N GLU A 166 -5.22 -9.11 -29.38
CA GLU A 166 -4.44 -10.28 -28.90
C GLU A 166 -4.49 -10.54 -27.38
N LEU A 167 -5.09 -9.65 -26.58
CA LEU A 167 -5.20 -9.86 -25.12
C LEU A 167 -6.39 -10.76 -24.68
N LEU A 168 -7.15 -11.29 -25.64
CA LEU A 168 -8.19 -12.29 -25.40
C LEU A 168 -7.89 -13.56 -26.20
N GLY A 169 -6.89 -14.30 -25.73
CA GLY A 169 -6.72 -15.74 -25.97
C GLY A 169 -6.71 -16.20 -27.42
N SER A 170 -5.58 -16.05 -28.11
CA SER A 170 -5.23 -16.96 -29.21
C SER A 170 -4.61 -18.24 -28.63
N LYS A 171 -5.04 -19.40 -29.14
CA LYS A 171 -4.45 -20.71 -28.81
C LYS A 171 -3.09 -20.82 -29.50
N GLU A 172 -2.03 -20.37 -28.85
CA GLU A 172 -0.67 -20.76 -29.25
C GLU A 172 -0.34 -22.16 -28.74
N LYS A 173 0.24 -22.98 -29.62
CA LYS A 173 0.80 -24.28 -29.27
C LYS A 173 2.09 -24.07 -28.46
N PRO A 174 2.38 -24.89 -27.44
CA PRO A 174 3.59 -24.73 -26.65
C PRO A 174 4.82 -25.04 -27.50
N SER A 175 5.64 -24.02 -27.79
CA SER A 175 7.03 -24.22 -28.19
C SER A 175 7.89 -24.46 -26.94
N PRO A 176 8.93 -25.32 -27.02
CA PRO A 176 9.84 -25.53 -25.89
C PRO A 176 10.51 -24.20 -25.50
N ALA A 177 10.52 -23.90 -24.20
CA ALA A 177 11.20 -22.72 -23.66
C ALA A 177 12.70 -22.85 -23.95
N THR A 178 13.21 -21.96 -24.81
CA THR A 178 14.64 -21.83 -25.06
C THR A 178 15.22 -20.76 -24.15
N ILE A 179 16.55 -20.79 -23.97
CA ILE A 179 17.40 -19.84 -23.21
C ILE A 179 16.93 -18.37 -23.33
N SER A 180 16.39 -17.98 -24.48
CA SER A 180 15.81 -16.66 -24.78
C SER A 180 14.73 -16.17 -23.79
N SER A 181 13.96 -17.04 -23.13
CA SER A 181 12.96 -16.59 -22.14
C SER A 181 13.58 -16.12 -20.82
N LEU A 182 14.76 -16.62 -20.46
CA LEU A 182 15.50 -16.17 -19.28
C LEU A 182 16.42 -14.99 -19.60
N GLU A 183 16.74 -14.74 -20.88
CA GLU A 183 17.40 -13.49 -21.31
C GLU A 183 16.54 -12.24 -20.98
N LEU A 184 15.22 -12.38 -20.86
CA LEU A 184 14.32 -11.32 -20.37
C LEU A 184 14.71 -10.81 -18.98
N LEU A 185 15.38 -11.64 -18.16
CA LEU A 185 15.85 -11.26 -16.83
C LEU A 185 16.87 -10.11 -16.86
N ASN A 186 17.69 -10.02 -17.93
CA ASN A 186 18.68 -8.95 -18.07
C ASN A 186 18.04 -7.59 -18.39
N ASN A 187 16.87 -7.61 -19.03
CA ASN A 187 16.20 -6.41 -19.51
C ASN A 187 15.11 -5.90 -18.57
N TYR A 188 14.83 -6.60 -17.46
CA TYR A 188 13.71 -6.30 -16.54
C TYR A 188 13.64 -4.82 -16.12
N ARG A 189 14.78 -4.25 -15.71
CA ARG A 189 14.89 -2.83 -15.32
C ARG A 189 14.80 -1.88 -16.51
N SER A 190 15.27 -2.28 -17.69
CA SER A 190 15.20 -1.46 -18.91
C SER A 190 13.79 -1.39 -19.51
N SER A 191 13.00 -2.46 -19.38
CA SER A 191 11.61 -2.54 -19.82
C SER A 191 10.71 -1.65 -18.95
N HIS A 192 10.93 -1.65 -17.63
CA HIS A 192 10.22 -0.78 -16.69
C HIS A 192 10.81 0.64 -16.62
N GLY A 193 12.09 0.81 -16.97
CA GLY A 193 12.75 2.12 -17.08
C GLY A 193 12.25 2.99 -18.24
N ARG A 194 11.56 2.41 -19.24
CA ARG A 194 10.90 3.16 -20.33
C ARG A 194 9.66 3.95 -19.89
N LEU A 195 9.23 3.82 -18.63
CA LEU A 195 8.18 4.65 -18.04
C LEU A 195 8.70 6.00 -17.53
N SER A 196 10.03 6.24 -17.52
CA SER A 196 10.56 7.59 -17.34
C SER A 196 10.46 8.36 -18.66
N GLY A 197 9.77 9.50 -18.64
CA GLY A 197 9.56 10.37 -19.80
C GLY A 197 10.82 11.13 -20.24
N GLU A 198 12.01 10.51 -20.21
CA GLU A 198 13.23 11.11 -20.73
C GLU A 198 13.62 10.47 -22.06
N LYS A 199 13.32 11.18 -23.15
CA LYS A 199 14.03 10.99 -24.43
C LYS A 199 15.48 11.41 -24.23
N LEU A 200 16.44 10.50 -24.41
CA LEU A 200 17.71 10.79 -25.09
C LEU A 200 18.52 9.50 -25.37
N ASN A 201 18.67 9.23 -26.67
CA ASN A 201 19.80 8.71 -27.45
C ASN A 201 20.85 7.78 -26.82
N GLU A 202 21.23 6.83 -27.69
CA GLU A 202 22.42 5.97 -27.74
C GLU A 202 22.37 4.61 -27.04
N ALA A 203 22.36 3.58 -27.89
CA ALA A 203 22.66 2.21 -27.56
C ALA A 203 24.17 2.08 -27.30
N THR A 204 24.53 1.59 -26.12
CA THR A 204 25.85 1.01 -25.86
C THR A 204 25.68 -0.16 -24.90
N ASP A 205 26.20 -1.32 -25.31
CA ASP A 205 26.42 -2.50 -24.49
C ASP A 205 27.07 -2.10 -23.17
N GLY A 206 26.40 -2.38 -22.06
CA GLY A 206 26.94 -2.12 -20.74
C GLY A 206 25.89 -2.32 -19.67
N VAL A 207 25.96 -3.46 -18.98
CA VAL A 207 25.31 -3.63 -17.68
C VAL A 207 25.84 -2.52 -16.78
N THR A 208 25.00 -1.51 -16.48
CA THR A 208 25.37 -0.42 -15.60
C THR A 208 25.43 -0.96 -14.17
N TYR A 209 26.64 -1.11 -13.63
CA TYR A 209 26.84 -1.43 -12.22
C TYR A 209 26.52 -0.21 -11.34
N PRO A 210 25.97 -0.39 -10.13
CA PRO A 210 25.75 0.70 -9.19
C PRO A 210 27.07 1.42 -8.90
N THR A 211 27.04 2.74 -8.98
CA THR A 211 28.18 3.61 -8.64
C THR A 211 28.33 3.66 -7.13
N GLU A 212 29.59 3.66 -6.66
CA GLU A 212 30.04 3.67 -5.27
C GLU A 212 29.19 4.56 -4.34
N GLY A 213 28.38 3.89 -3.53
CA GLY A 213 27.78 4.30 -2.27
C GLY A 213 27.55 3.02 -1.46
N ASP A 214 27.62 3.07 -0.14
CA ASP A 214 27.49 1.94 0.81
C ASP A 214 26.12 1.21 0.79
N ASP A 215 25.49 1.05 -0.37
CA ASP A 215 24.21 0.36 -0.52
C ASP A 215 24.45 -1.14 -0.70
N GLU A 216 24.11 -1.89 0.36
CA GLU A 216 23.96 -3.35 0.34
C GLU A 216 23.10 -3.79 -0.86
N LEU A 217 23.57 -4.80 -1.59
CA LEU A 217 22.86 -5.34 -2.76
C LEU A 217 21.44 -5.75 -2.39
N SER A 218 20.45 -5.32 -3.18
CA SER A 218 19.07 -5.73 -2.95
C SER A 218 18.86 -7.21 -3.30
N THR A 219 17.80 -7.79 -2.74
CA THR A 219 17.32 -9.13 -3.12
C THR A 219 17.17 -9.26 -4.64
N GLU A 220 16.64 -8.24 -5.29
CA GLU A 220 16.48 -8.17 -6.74
C GLU A 220 17.81 -8.17 -7.49
N ASP A 221 18.84 -7.48 -6.96
CA ASP A 221 20.17 -7.45 -7.56
C ASP A 221 20.83 -8.83 -7.51
N PHE A 222 20.68 -9.58 -6.41
CA PHE A 222 21.14 -10.97 -6.35
C PHE A 222 20.45 -11.85 -7.41
N ILE A 223 19.13 -11.71 -7.60
CA ILE A 223 18.41 -12.42 -8.66
C ILE A 223 18.96 -12.03 -10.04
N ARG A 224 19.23 -10.74 -10.27
CA ARG A 224 19.74 -10.25 -11.55
C ARG A 224 21.15 -10.75 -11.84
N ILE A 225 22.04 -10.76 -10.85
CA ILE A 225 23.40 -11.31 -10.96
C ILE A 225 23.32 -12.81 -11.28
N ALA A 226 22.47 -13.57 -10.56
CA ALA A 226 22.25 -14.99 -10.82
C ALA A 226 21.73 -15.24 -12.24
N ALA A 227 20.79 -14.42 -12.70
CA ALA A 227 20.24 -14.50 -14.05
C ALA A 227 21.27 -14.24 -15.14
N ALA A 228 22.07 -13.18 -14.99
CA ALA A 228 23.13 -12.85 -15.93
C ALA A 228 24.16 -13.97 -16.01
N HIS A 229 24.55 -14.53 -14.87
CA HIS A 229 25.46 -15.67 -14.80
C HIS A 229 24.85 -16.93 -15.46
N PHE A 230 23.58 -17.20 -15.22
CA PHE A 230 22.86 -18.32 -15.83
C PHE A 230 22.86 -18.24 -17.37
N VAL A 231 22.62 -17.05 -17.93
CA VAL A 231 22.67 -16.80 -19.38
C VAL A 231 24.10 -17.01 -19.91
N GLN A 232 25.12 -16.43 -19.26
CA GLN A 232 26.51 -16.60 -19.68
C GLN A 232 26.94 -18.07 -19.73
N MET A 233 26.62 -18.85 -18.70
CA MET A 233 26.91 -20.29 -18.66
C MET A 233 26.19 -21.09 -19.75
N SER A 234 25.00 -20.67 -20.16
CA SER A 234 24.25 -21.34 -21.22
C SER A 234 24.80 -21.05 -22.63
N THR A 235 25.46 -19.90 -22.82
CA THR A 235 26.08 -19.49 -24.08
C THR A 235 27.50 -20.03 -24.28
N HIS A 236 28.27 -20.20 -23.20
CA HIS A 236 29.63 -20.75 -23.23
C HIS A 236 29.62 -22.25 -22.88
N ARG A 237 29.80 -23.12 -23.89
CA ARG A 237 29.77 -24.59 -23.75
C ARG A 237 30.93 -25.25 -22.97
N GLU A 238 31.80 -24.50 -22.29
CA GLU A 238 32.95 -25.08 -21.58
C GLU A 238 33.27 -24.34 -20.27
N SER A 239 32.92 -24.95 -19.12
CA SER A 239 33.73 -25.19 -17.92
C SER A 239 32.85 -25.53 -16.69
N ASP A 240 33.40 -26.30 -15.75
CA ASP A 240 32.75 -26.97 -14.60
C ASP A 240 31.80 -26.04 -13.80
N PRO A 241 30.54 -26.45 -13.53
CA PRO A 241 29.50 -25.65 -12.84
C PRO A 241 29.82 -25.28 -11.38
N ARG A 242 31.01 -25.61 -10.87
CA ARG A 242 31.42 -25.38 -9.48
C ARG A 242 32.63 -24.47 -9.34
N HIS A 243 33.11 -23.81 -10.40
CA HIS A 243 34.24 -22.90 -10.25
C HIS A 243 33.80 -21.54 -9.69
N PRO A 244 34.23 -21.14 -8.48
CA PRO A 244 33.89 -19.84 -7.86
C PRO A 244 34.51 -18.63 -8.59
N ALA A 245 35.23 -18.86 -9.69
CA ALA A 245 36.11 -17.88 -10.31
C ALA A 245 35.37 -16.74 -11.03
N GLY A 246 34.10 -16.94 -11.44
CA GLY A 246 33.29 -15.90 -12.07
C GLY A 246 32.86 -14.80 -11.10
N PHE A 247 32.45 -15.16 -9.88
CA PHE A 247 31.93 -14.22 -8.88
C PHE A 247 33.03 -13.51 -8.08
N LEU A 248 34.22 -14.10 -7.96
CA LEU A 248 35.38 -13.43 -7.35
C LEU A 248 35.83 -12.18 -8.13
N SER A 249 35.48 -12.07 -9.42
CA SER A 249 35.74 -10.88 -10.23
C SER A 249 34.76 -9.73 -9.96
N LEU A 250 33.67 -9.96 -9.22
CA LEU A 250 32.64 -8.96 -8.89
C LEU A 250 32.82 -8.32 -7.50
N GLY A 251 33.88 -8.69 -6.77
CA GLY A 251 34.13 -8.15 -5.43
C GLY A 251 33.14 -8.61 -4.35
N LEU A 252 32.30 -9.61 -4.65
CA LEU A 252 31.28 -10.12 -3.73
C LEU A 252 31.91 -10.85 -2.53
N THR A 253 31.31 -10.67 -1.37
CA THR A 253 31.61 -11.43 -0.16
C THR A 253 31.17 -12.89 -0.28
N ASN A 254 31.70 -13.76 0.58
CA ASN A 254 31.30 -15.18 0.61
C ASN A 254 29.81 -15.39 0.91
N GLU A 255 29.16 -14.46 1.62
CA GLU A 255 27.72 -14.54 1.89
C GLU A 255 26.90 -14.14 0.66
N GLU A 256 27.31 -13.08 -0.03
CA GLU A 256 26.69 -12.63 -1.28
C GLU A 256 26.81 -13.69 -2.37
N ILE A 257 27.96 -14.36 -2.49
CA ILE A 257 28.14 -15.49 -3.43
C ILE A 257 27.14 -16.61 -3.13
N LYS A 258 26.93 -16.97 -1.86
CA LYS A 258 25.92 -17.98 -1.49
C LYS A 258 24.51 -17.57 -1.87
N ASN A 259 24.17 -16.29 -1.75
CA ASN A 259 22.86 -15.78 -2.16
C ASN A 259 22.67 -15.88 -3.68
N VAL A 260 23.70 -15.52 -4.45
CA VAL A 260 23.70 -15.65 -5.92
C VAL A 260 23.61 -17.11 -6.35
N ASP A 261 24.36 -18.01 -5.70
CA ASP A 261 24.31 -19.45 -5.98
C ASP A 261 22.91 -20.02 -5.68
N LEU A 262 22.30 -19.62 -4.56
CA LEU A 262 20.95 -20.04 -4.19
C LEU A 262 19.90 -19.57 -5.20
N ALA A 263 19.97 -18.31 -5.62
CA ALA A 263 19.11 -17.79 -6.68
C ALA A 263 19.34 -18.53 -8.02
N SER A 264 20.59 -18.84 -8.36
CA SER A 264 20.94 -19.58 -9.58
C SER A 264 20.36 -21.00 -9.58
N LEU A 265 20.37 -21.68 -8.43
CA LEU A 265 19.73 -22.99 -8.26
C LEU A 265 18.22 -22.93 -8.53
N LEU A 266 17.54 -21.89 -8.03
CA LEU A 266 16.11 -21.68 -8.25
C LEU A 266 15.81 -21.43 -9.74
N LEU A 267 16.58 -20.57 -10.40
CA LEU A 267 16.43 -20.29 -11.84
C LEU A 267 16.62 -21.55 -12.68
N ALA A 268 17.65 -22.36 -12.36
CA ALA A 268 17.87 -23.65 -13.01
C ALA A 268 16.71 -24.61 -12.81
N ALA A 269 16.14 -24.67 -11.59
CA ALA A 269 14.98 -25.49 -11.30
C ALA A 269 13.76 -25.07 -12.13
N ALA A 270 13.47 -23.77 -12.20
CA ALA A 270 12.37 -23.23 -13.00
C ALA A 270 12.52 -23.53 -14.50
N GLU A 271 13.74 -23.44 -15.04
CA GLU A 271 14.03 -23.86 -16.42
C GLU A 271 13.72 -25.35 -16.64
N LYS A 272 14.08 -26.21 -15.69
CA LYS A 272 13.80 -27.67 -15.79
C LYS A 272 12.30 -27.95 -15.70
N VAL A 273 11.56 -27.24 -14.84
CA VAL A 273 10.09 -27.31 -14.79
C VAL A 273 9.48 -26.89 -16.12
N SER A 274 9.91 -25.76 -16.69
CA SER A 274 9.40 -25.29 -17.99
C SER A 274 9.65 -26.27 -19.14
N ASN A 275 10.73 -27.06 -19.04
CA ASN A 275 11.09 -28.11 -20.01
C ASN A 275 10.54 -29.50 -19.65
N GLN A 276 9.64 -29.59 -18.66
CA GLN A 276 9.04 -30.84 -18.17
C GLN A 276 10.07 -31.89 -17.69
N GLN A 277 11.27 -31.44 -17.31
CA GLN A 277 12.33 -32.28 -16.74
C GLN A 277 12.15 -32.40 -15.22
N TYR A 278 11.01 -32.93 -14.79
CA TYR A 278 10.54 -32.86 -13.41
C TYR A 278 11.44 -33.55 -12.38
N ASP A 279 12.10 -34.66 -12.73
CA ASP A 279 13.04 -35.34 -11.82
C ASP A 279 14.26 -34.46 -11.53
N ARG A 280 14.80 -33.82 -12.58
CA ARG A 280 15.94 -32.89 -12.46
C ARG A 280 15.55 -31.64 -11.69
N ALA A 281 14.36 -31.09 -11.98
CA ALA A 281 13.80 -29.97 -11.26
C ALA A 281 13.66 -30.29 -9.76
N SER A 282 13.07 -31.43 -9.42
CA SER A 282 12.85 -31.85 -8.02
C SER A 282 14.18 -32.00 -7.24
N ASN A 283 15.23 -32.52 -7.88
CA ASN A 283 16.56 -32.59 -7.25
C ASN A 283 17.13 -31.19 -6.97
N LEU A 284 17.02 -30.25 -7.90
CA LEU A 284 17.46 -28.86 -7.69
C LEU A 284 16.64 -28.17 -6.60
N LEU A 285 15.33 -28.39 -6.56
CA LEU A 285 14.45 -27.85 -5.52
C LEU A 285 14.76 -28.44 -4.13
N GLN A 286 15.20 -29.70 -4.05
CA GLN A 286 15.65 -30.29 -2.79
C GLN A 286 16.92 -29.60 -2.28
N GLU A 287 17.86 -29.23 -3.15
CA GLU A 287 19.02 -28.42 -2.77
C GLU A 287 18.63 -27.00 -2.36
N CYS A 288 17.70 -26.36 -3.09
CA CYS A 288 17.16 -25.05 -2.68
C CYS A 288 16.62 -25.10 -1.24
N ARG A 289 15.79 -26.09 -0.91
CA ARG A 289 15.21 -26.26 0.44
C ARG A 289 16.25 -26.44 1.55
N LYS A 290 17.40 -27.07 1.26
CA LYS A 290 18.48 -27.23 2.25
C LYS A 290 19.20 -25.91 2.54
N LEU A 291 19.20 -24.99 1.58
CA LEU A 291 19.97 -23.74 1.63
C LEU A 291 19.09 -22.51 1.93
N SER A 292 17.78 -22.62 1.75
CA SER A 292 16.77 -21.60 2.02
C SER A 292 16.10 -21.77 3.39
N SER A 293 15.59 -20.69 3.96
CA SER A 293 14.80 -20.68 5.19
C SER A 293 13.78 -19.54 5.14
N ASP A 294 12.62 -19.75 5.76
CA ASP A 294 11.55 -18.76 5.99
C ASP A 294 11.90 -17.70 7.06
N THR A 295 12.99 -17.88 7.81
CA THR A 295 13.51 -16.92 8.78
C THR A 295 14.88 -16.36 8.40
N GLY A 296 15.40 -16.78 7.24
CA GLY A 296 16.70 -16.38 6.72
C GLY A 296 16.74 -14.95 6.18
N ASN A 297 17.80 -14.64 5.43
CA ASN A 297 17.87 -13.38 4.69
C ASN A 297 16.79 -13.32 3.58
N PRO A 298 16.48 -12.14 3.02
CA PRO A 298 15.42 -12.00 2.01
C PRO A 298 15.54 -12.95 0.81
N VAL A 299 16.76 -13.20 0.30
CA VAL A 299 16.99 -14.15 -0.81
C VAL A 299 16.61 -15.57 -0.41
N GLN A 300 17.01 -16.00 0.80
CA GLN A 300 16.63 -17.30 1.34
C GLN A 300 15.11 -17.44 1.48
N ARG A 301 14.41 -16.41 1.96
CA ARG A 301 12.95 -16.44 2.14
C ARG A 301 12.21 -16.49 0.80
N VAL A 302 12.63 -15.70 -0.19
CA VAL A 302 12.08 -15.76 -1.55
C VAL A 302 12.25 -17.16 -2.14
N VAL A 303 13.47 -17.70 -2.08
CA VAL A 303 13.77 -19.02 -2.65
C VAL A 303 13.00 -20.12 -1.95
N PHE A 304 12.80 -20.02 -0.63
CA PHE A 304 11.98 -20.95 0.15
C PHE A 304 10.55 -21.06 -0.41
N TYR A 305 9.84 -19.93 -0.54
CA TYR A 305 8.44 -19.94 -1.01
C TYR A 305 8.31 -20.30 -2.49
N PHE A 306 9.23 -19.85 -3.34
CA PHE A 306 9.23 -20.22 -4.77
C PHE A 306 9.55 -21.69 -4.99
N ALA A 307 10.48 -22.26 -4.23
CA ALA A 307 10.81 -23.68 -4.35
C ALA A 307 9.62 -24.59 -3.99
N ASP A 308 8.85 -24.22 -2.96
CA ASP A 308 7.63 -24.93 -2.59
C ASP A 308 6.53 -24.81 -3.64
N ALA A 309 6.33 -23.61 -4.21
CA ALA A 309 5.37 -23.42 -5.29
C ALA A 309 5.76 -24.19 -6.57
N LEU A 310 7.04 -24.23 -6.93
CA LEU A 310 7.54 -25.01 -8.06
C LEU A 310 7.34 -26.52 -7.83
N GLN A 311 7.63 -27.01 -6.62
CA GLN A 311 7.40 -28.43 -6.31
C GLN A 311 5.92 -28.79 -6.41
N GLU A 312 5.04 -27.92 -5.92
CA GLU A 312 3.60 -28.13 -6.04
C GLU A 312 3.17 -28.20 -7.51
N ARG A 313 3.71 -27.32 -8.37
CA ARG A 313 3.48 -27.37 -9.81
C ARG A 313 3.85 -28.74 -10.39
N ILE A 314 5.06 -29.23 -10.08
CA ILE A 314 5.54 -30.54 -10.52
C ILE A 314 4.57 -31.65 -10.07
N ASN A 315 4.13 -31.63 -8.81
CA ASN A 315 3.23 -32.64 -8.26
C ASN A 315 1.88 -32.65 -9.01
N ARG A 316 1.35 -31.47 -9.35
CA ARG A 316 0.12 -31.30 -10.14
C ARG A 316 0.29 -31.83 -11.57
N GLU A 317 1.40 -31.52 -12.23
CA GLU A 317 1.66 -31.91 -13.63
C GLU A 317 1.99 -33.40 -13.79
N THR A 318 2.60 -34.02 -12.79
CA THR A 318 2.95 -35.46 -12.79
C THR A 318 1.83 -36.37 -12.31
N GLY A 319 0.72 -35.81 -11.80
CA GLY A 319 -0.36 -36.58 -11.18
C GLY A 319 0.11 -37.34 -9.93
N GLY A 320 1.18 -36.87 -9.29
CA GLY A 320 1.85 -37.55 -8.20
C GLY A 320 0.89 -37.81 -7.02
N LEU A 321 0.53 -39.09 -6.82
CA LEU A 321 -0.31 -39.61 -5.73
C LEU A 321 0.24 -39.38 -4.31
N CYS A 322 1.37 -38.69 -4.15
CA CYS A 322 2.12 -38.62 -2.89
C CYS A 322 2.14 -37.24 -2.21
N TRP A 323 1.53 -36.21 -2.80
CA TRP A 323 1.14 -35.02 -2.03
C TRP A 323 -0.35 -35.10 -1.72
N LYS A 324 -0.69 -35.91 -0.71
CA LYS A 324 -1.78 -35.50 0.17
C LYS A 324 -1.31 -34.15 0.72
N VAL A 325 -1.76 -33.04 0.13
CA VAL A 325 -1.76 -31.78 0.87
C VAL A 325 -2.35 -32.18 2.22
N PRO A 326 -1.66 -32.01 3.36
CA PRO A 326 -2.39 -31.95 4.62
C PRO A 326 -3.53 -30.97 4.32
N LYS A 327 -4.78 -31.33 4.64
CA LYS A 327 -5.94 -30.46 4.34
C LYS A 327 -5.73 -29.01 4.85
N ASP A 328 -4.72 -28.79 5.69
CA ASP A 328 -4.24 -27.53 6.26
C ASP A 328 -3.22 -26.69 5.46
N ARG A 329 -2.63 -27.10 4.32
CA ARG A 329 -1.52 -26.33 3.70
C ARG A 329 -1.81 -25.52 2.43
N GLY A 330 -2.98 -25.66 1.82
CA GLY A 330 -3.33 -24.91 0.61
C GLY A 330 -4.67 -24.21 0.74
N MET A 331 -4.67 -22.87 0.64
CA MET A 331 -5.91 -22.11 0.53
C MET A 331 -6.55 -22.36 -0.83
N THR A 332 -7.85 -22.59 -0.84
CA THR A 332 -8.66 -22.50 -2.05
C THR A 332 -8.59 -21.09 -2.63
N ALA A 333 -8.88 -20.98 -3.93
CA ALA A 333 -9.04 -19.71 -4.63
C ALA A 333 -9.93 -18.70 -3.86
N GLN A 334 -11.01 -19.17 -3.22
CA GLN A 334 -11.90 -18.31 -2.44
C GLN A 334 -11.28 -17.88 -1.12
N GLU A 335 -10.54 -18.76 -0.45
CA GLU A 335 -9.84 -18.43 0.81
C GLU A 335 -8.71 -17.42 0.59
N VAL A 336 -7.96 -17.50 -0.52
CA VAL A 336 -6.95 -16.49 -0.87
C VAL A 336 -7.58 -15.11 -1.07
N ILE A 337 -8.67 -15.04 -1.83
CA ILE A 337 -9.41 -13.79 -2.06
C ILE A 337 -9.95 -13.27 -0.72
N LYS A 338 -10.57 -14.14 0.09
CA LYS A 338 -11.13 -13.78 1.38
C LYS A 338 -10.05 -13.26 2.33
N ALA A 339 -8.93 -13.95 2.46
CA ALA A 339 -7.82 -13.52 3.31
C ALA A 339 -7.33 -12.14 2.88
N THR A 340 -7.09 -11.94 1.57
CA THR A 340 -6.57 -10.67 1.03
C THR A 340 -7.55 -9.51 1.21
N LEU A 341 -8.86 -9.74 1.08
CA LEU A 341 -9.90 -8.70 1.16
C LEU A 341 -10.60 -8.60 2.53
N SER A 342 -10.17 -9.39 3.52
CA SER A 342 -10.74 -9.38 4.87
C SER A 342 -10.12 -8.30 5.75
N ALA A 343 -10.75 -7.98 6.88
CA ALA A 343 -10.20 -7.07 7.89
C ALA A 343 -9.17 -7.81 8.78
N HIS A 344 -8.14 -8.37 8.17
CA HIS A 344 -7.22 -9.26 8.87
C HIS A 344 -6.25 -8.48 9.79
N PRO A 345 -6.03 -8.86 11.06
CA PRO A 345 -5.12 -8.14 11.96
C PRO A 345 -3.69 -7.96 11.44
N VAL A 346 -3.13 -8.98 10.77
CA VAL A 346 -1.87 -8.87 10.01
C VAL A 346 -1.83 -7.62 9.14
N GLN A 347 -2.90 -7.32 8.41
CA GLN A 347 -2.93 -6.19 7.49
C GLN A 347 -2.93 -4.86 8.23
N VAL A 348 -3.60 -4.76 9.38
CA VAL A 348 -3.51 -3.60 10.28
C VAL A 348 -2.07 -3.42 10.75
N ALA A 349 -1.45 -4.48 11.29
CA ALA A 349 -0.09 -4.44 11.80
C ALA A 349 0.93 -4.10 10.69
N LEU A 350 0.75 -4.68 9.50
CA LEU A 350 1.57 -4.38 8.33
C LEU A 350 1.39 -2.91 7.92
N HIS A 351 0.16 -2.40 7.91
CA HIS A 351 -0.12 -1.00 7.63
C HIS A 351 0.62 -0.08 8.59
N MET A 352 0.65 -0.38 9.89
CA MET A 352 1.38 0.45 10.88
C MET A 352 2.89 0.41 10.72
N LYS A 353 3.44 -0.76 10.38
CA LYS A 353 4.89 -0.97 10.29
C LYS A 353 5.50 -0.55 8.96
N THR A 354 4.69 -0.33 7.92
CA THR A 354 5.20 -0.15 6.57
C THR A 354 4.59 1.07 5.86
N PRO A 355 5.42 1.92 5.20
CA PRO A 355 4.94 3.15 4.59
C PRO A 355 3.98 2.98 3.41
N TYR A 356 4.01 1.85 2.70
CA TYR A 356 3.46 1.81 1.34
C TYR A 356 1.95 1.96 1.28
N VAL A 357 1.22 1.23 2.12
CA VAL A 357 -0.24 1.35 2.18
C VAL A 357 -0.65 2.70 2.74
N GLN A 358 0.10 3.24 3.72
CA GLN A 358 -0.20 4.55 4.32
C GLN A 358 -0.12 5.69 3.30
N ILE A 359 0.96 5.73 2.51
CA ILE A 359 1.16 6.75 1.47
C ILE A 359 0.05 6.70 0.43
N MET A 360 -0.30 5.49 -0.01
CA MET A 360 -1.32 5.30 -1.04
C MET A 360 -2.73 5.59 -0.52
N ASP A 361 -3.06 5.15 0.69
CA ASP A 361 -4.34 5.46 1.34
C ASP A 361 -4.49 6.97 1.57
N PHE A 362 -3.48 7.65 2.11
CA PHE A 362 -3.48 9.11 2.26
C PHE A 362 -3.75 9.81 0.92
N THR A 363 -3.00 9.44 -0.12
CA THR A 363 -3.15 10.07 -1.44
C THR A 363 -4.53 9.81 -2.04
N SER A 364 -5.07 8.60 -1.85
CA SER A 364 -6.40 8.23 -2.35
C SER A 364 -7.51 9.01 -1.66
N VAL A 365 -7.43 9.16 -0.33
CA VAL A 365 -8.38 9.92 0.48
C VAL A 365 -8.32 11.40 0.09
N GLN A 366 -7.12 11.95 -0.04
CA GLN A 366 -6.95 13.34 -0.47
C GLN A 366 -7.53 13.56 -1.88
N THR A 367 -7.33 12.61 -2.79
CA THR A 367 -7.91 12.68 -4.14
C THR A 367 -9.44 12.69 -4.09
N ILE A 368 -10.07 11.92 -3.20
CA ILE A 368 -11.51 11.97 -3.00
C ILE A 368 -11.93 13.32 -2.42
N LEU A 369 -11.27 13.78 -1.34
CA LEU A 369 -11.54 15.06 -0.67
C LEU A 369 -11.49 16.24 -1.65
N ASP A 370 -10.48 16.30 -2.51
CA ASP A 370 -10.32 17.34 -3.53
C ASP A 370 -11.53 17.39 -4.50
N ASN A 371 -12.14 16.24 -4.80
CA ASN A 371 -13.28 16.14 -5.71
C ASN A 371 -14.64 16.31 -5.03
N VAL A 372 -14.68 16.35 -3.69
CA VAL A 372 -15.90 16.59 -2.89
C VAL A 372 -15.79 17.86 -2.03
N ALA A 373 -14.79 18.70 -2.29
CA ALA A 373 -14.47 19.89 -1.48
C ALA A 373 -15.65 20.85 -1.33
N THR A 374 -16.46 21.03 -2.38
CA THR A 374 -17.63 21.92 -2.38
C THR A 374 -18.94 21.22 -2.00
N ALA A 375 -18.93 19.91 -1.74
CA ALA A 375 -20.12 19.14 -1.46
C ALA A 375 -20.47 19.12 0.04
N ARG A 376 -21.74 19.36 0.37
CA ARG A 376 -22.26 19.26 1.75
C ARG A 376 -22.86 17.89 2.06
N LYS A 377 -23.31 17.17 1.02
CA LYS A 377 -23.80 15.79 1.08
C LYS A 377 -22.80 14.90 0.33
N ILE A 378 -22.13 14.02 1.04
CA ILE A 378 -21.09 13.14 0.47
C ILE A 378 -21.50 11.70 0.65
N HIS A 379 -21.37 10.89 -0.40
CA HIS A 379 -21.60 9.46 -0.37
C HIS A 379 -20.33 8.73 -0.85
N LEU A 380 -19.67 8.03 0.06
CA LEU A 380 -18.49 7.24 -0.22
C LEU A 380 -18.90 5.79 -0.43
N ILE A 381 -18.44 5.19 -1.52
CA ILE A 381 -18.67 3.79 -1.84
C ILE A 381 -17.32 3.08 -1.80
N ASP A 382 -17.15 2.16 -0.85
CA ASP A 382 -15.96 1.31 -0.74
C ASP A 382 -16.29 -0.10 -1.24
N LEU A 383 -15.57 -0.56 -2.27
CA LEU A 383 -15.76 -1.90 -2.83
C LEU A 383 -15.14 -3.02 -1.99
N SER A 384 -14.30 -2.69 -0.99
CA SER A 384 -13.80 -3.61 0.03
C SER A 384 -13.27 -2.80 1.23
N ILE A 385 -14.15 -2.60 2.21
CA ILE A 385 -13.86 -1.71 3.33
C ILE A 385 -12.77 -2.22 4.28
N GLN A 386 -12.53 -3.54 4.30
CA GLN A 386 -11.56 -4.18 5.18
C GLN A 386 -11.74 -3.67 6.62
N HIS A 387 -10.68 -3.13 7.24
CA HIS A 387 -10.68 -2.52 8.57
C HIS A 387 -11.17 -1.05 8.61
N GLY A 388 -11.39 -0.38 7.48
CA GLY A 388 -11.91 0.99 7.43
C GLY A 388 -10.93 2.13 7.81
N LEU A 389 -9.64 1.86 8.07
CA LEU A 389 -8.65 2.88 8.49
C LEU A 389 -8.58 4.11 7.59
N ARG A 390 -8.62 3.95 6.27
CA ARG A 390 -8.63 5.08 5.32
C ARG A 390 -9.79 6.06 5.56
N TRP A 391 -10.94 5.56 6.04
CA TRP A 391 -12.10 6.40 6.32
C TRP A 391 -11.97 7.15 7.64
N VAL A 392 -11.15 6.68 8.58
CA VAL A 392 -10.75 7.46 9.77
C VAL A 392 -10.03 8.73 9.34
N ILE A 393 -9.08 8.63 8.41
CA ILE A 393 -8.34 9.77 7.84
C ILE A 393 -9.31 10.76 7.18
N LEU A 394 -10.25 10.26 6.39
CA LEU A 394 -11.26 11.10 5.73
C LEU A 394 -12.18 11.80 6.75
N LEU A 395 -12.64 11.10 7.78
CA LEU A 395 -13.50 11.66 8.82
C LEU A 395 -12.80 12.79 9.57
N GLN A 396 -11.53 12.61 9.95
CA GLN A 396 -10.74 13.68 10.57
C GLN A 396 -10.59 14.90 9.65
N ALA A 397 -10.31 14.66 8.37
CA ALA A 397 -10.20 15.71 7.37
C ALA A 397 -11.51 16.50 7.19
N LEU A 398 -12.65 15.82 7.22
CA LEU A 398 -13.96 16.47 7.11
C LEU A 398 -14.37 17.20 8.40
N ALA A 399 -13.98 16.71 9.57
CA ALA A 399 -14.28 17.34 10.85
C ALA A 399 -13.56 18.70 11.02
N THR A 400 -12.38 18.84 10.43
CA THR A 400 -11.60 20.10 10.43
C THR A 400 -11.98 21.07 9.30
N ARG A 401 -12.87 20.66 8.40
CA ARG A 401 -13.27 21.44 7.23
C ARG A 401 -14.16 22.63 7.64
N SER A 402 -13.58 23.83 7.63
CA SER A 402 -14.28 25.08 7.97
C SER A 402 -15.10 25.64 6.80
N THR A 403 -14.61 25.46 5.57
CA THR A 403 -15.27 25.89 4.33
C THR A 403 -16.19 24.76 3.85
N CYS A 404 -17.51 25.02 3.79
CA CYS A 404 -18.53 24.03 3.40
C CYS A 404 -18.72 22.89 4.45
N PRO A 405 -19.43 23.13 5.57
CA PRO A 405 -19.68 22.09 6.57
C PRO A 405 -20.51 20.92 6.00
N ILE A 406 -20.31 19.73 6.57
CA ILE A 406 -20.99 18.51 6.17
C ILE A 406 -22.42 18.51 6.74
N ASP A 407 -23.41 18.44 5.85
CA ASP A 407 -24.81 18.21 6.23
C ASP A 407 -25.11 16.72 6.36
N ARG A 408 -24.48 15.91 5.51
CA ARG A 408 -24.66 14.46 5.50
C ARG A 408 -23.44 13.75 4.94
N LEU A 409 -22.96 12.74 5.65
CA LEU A 409 -21.95 11.82 5.15
C LEU A 409 -22.53 10.41 5.13
N LYS A 410 -22.41 9.71 4.02
CA LYS A 410 -22.81 8.31 3.88
C LYS A 410 -21.60 7.48 3.46
N ILE A 411 -21.39 6.33 4.11
CA ILE A 411 -20.40 5.33 3.67
C ILE A 411 -21.16 4.04 3.36
N SER A 412 -21.09 3.58 2.11
CA SER A 412 -21.59 2.29 1.67
C SER A 412 -20.43 1.34 1.42
N ALA A 413 -20.40 0.22 2.15
CA ALA A 413 -19.35 -0.79 2.05
C ALA A 413 -19.88 -2.06 1.39
N VAL A 414 -19.26 -2.47 0.28
CA VAL A 414 -19.64 -3.68 -0.45
C VAL A 414 -18.86 -4.89 0.06
N GLY A 415 -19.54 -6.03 0.22
CA GLY A 415 -18.88 -7.31 0.42
C GLY A 415 -19.85 -8.42 0.81
N SER A 416 -19.31 -9.59 1.15
CA SER A 416 -20.11 -10.79 1.41
C SER A 416 -20.31 -11.09 2.89
N SER A 417 -19.58 -10.43 3.78
CA SER A 417 -19.57 -10.69 5.22
C SER A 417 -20.27 -9.57 5.98
N GLU A 418 -21.56 -9.73 6.24
CA GLU A 418 -22.37 -8.73 6.95
C GLU A 418 -21.82 -8.41 8.34
N GLU A 419 -21.42 -9.43 9.09
CA GLU A 419 -20.85 -9.27 10.44
C GLU A 419 -19.61 -8.37 10.43
N ALA A 420 -18.58 -8.72 9.65
CA ALA A 420 -17.34 -7.95 9.55
C ALA A 420 -17.55 -6.51 9.04
N ILE A 421 -18.41 -6.33 8.03
CA ILE A 421 -18.71 -5.00 7.47
C ILE A 421 -19.47 -4.15 8.49
N THR A 422 -20.44 -4.73 9.20
CA THR A 422 -21.21 -4.04 10.24
C THR A 422 -20.33 -3.69 11.43
N ALA A 423 -19.42 -4.58 11.84
CA ALA A 423 -18.45 -4.30 12.90
C ALA A 423 -17.56 -3.09 12.55
N THR A 424 -17.04 -3.04 11.31
CA THR A 424 -16.28 -1.90 10.81
C THR A 424 -17.12 -0.62 10.74
N GLY A 425 -18.36 -0.73 10.26
CA GLY A 425 -19.31 0.37 10.19
C GLY A 425 -19.65 0.98 11.54
N ASN A 426 -19.85 0.15 12.56
CA ASN A 426 -20.11 0.60 13.93
C ASN A 426 -18.91 1.37 14.49
N ARG A 427 -17.68 0.90 14.26
CA ARG A 427 -16.45 1.62 14.67
C ARG A 427 -16.36 2.99 14.00
N LEU A 428 -16.60 3.06 12.68
CA LEU A 428 -16.60 4.32 11.93
C LEU A 428 -17.71 5.27 12.40
N ALA A 429 -18.90 4.75 12.70
CA ALA A 429 -20.03 5.52 13.22
C ALA A 429 -19.71 6.14 14.59
N SER A 430 -19.18 5.34 15.52
CA SER A 430 -18.74 5.84 16.83
C SER A 430 -17.63 6.88 16.72
N PHE A 431 -16.67 6.68 15.81
CA PHE A 431 -15.60 7.66 15.57
C PHE A 431 -16.13 8.97 14.96
N ALA A 432 -17.06 8.88 14.00
CA ALA A 432 -17.70 10.05 13.42
C ALA A 432 -18.54 10.83 14.44
N GLU A 433 -19.24 10.14 15.34
CA GLU A 433 -20.00 10.76 16.43
C GLU A 433 -19.07 11.56 17.37
N ALA A 434 -17.91 11.00 17.73
CA ALA A 434 -16.90 11.69 18.53
C ALA A 434 -16.36 12.96 17.84
N LEU A 435 -16.34 12.99 16.52
CA LEU A 435 -15.96 14.16 15.71
C LEU A 435 -17.13 15.11 15.40
N GLY A 436 -18.35 14.80 15.84
CA GLY A 436 -19.55 15.60 15.56
C GLY A 436 -20.01 15.55 14.10
N LEU A 437 -19.67 14.50 13.36
CA LEU A 437 -20.03 14.33 11.95
C LEU A 437 -21.33 13.52 11.79
N PRO A 438 -22.25 13.94 10.89
CA PRO A 438 -23.50 13.23 10.62
C PRO A 438 -23.28 12.04 9.66
N LEU A 439 -22.59 11.00 10.14
CA LEU A 439 -22.32 9.79 9.37
C LEU A 439 -23.49 8.80 9.42
N SER A 440 -23.91 8.33 8.24
CA SER A 440 -24.74 7.15 8.04
C SER A 440 -23.92 6.05 7.38
N PHE A 441 -23.90 4.86 7.98
CA PHE A 441 -23.20 3.70 7.42
C PHE A 441 -24.17 2.70 6.80
N LYS A 442 -23.82 2.15 5.64
CA LYS A 442 -24.59 1.12 4.95
C LYS A 442 -23.72 -0.07 4.55
N ALA A 443 -24.10 -1.25 5.00
CA ALA A 443 -23.56 -2.50 4.49
C ALA A 443 -24.31 -2.92 3.21
N VAL A 444 -23.60 -3.05 2.09
CA VAL A 444 -24.13 -3.52 0.80
C VAL A 444 -23.70 -4.98 0.62
N ILE A 445 -24.55 -5.89 1.09
CA ILE A 445 -24.23 -7.32 1.15
C ILE A 445 -24.59 -8.03 -0.14
N VAL A 446 -23.58 -8.61 -0.78
CA VAL A 446 -23.72 -9.42 -2.00
C VAL A 446 -22.90 -10.71 -1.87
N SER A 447 -23.52 -11.85 -2.18
CA SER A 447 -22.83 -13.15 -2.21
C SER A 447 -21.90 -13.27 -3.43
N ASP A 448 -22.35 -12.72 -4.56
CA ASP A 448 -21.56 -12.51 -5.77
C ASP A 448 -21.71 -11.05 -6.22
N ILE A 449 -20.61 -10.39 -6.57
CA ILE A 449 -20.61 -9.02 -7.08
C ILE A 449 -21.41 -8.86 -8.40
N LYS A 450 -21.77 -9.97 -9.08
CA LYS A 450 -22.75 -9.96 -10.17
C LYS A 450 -24.12 -9.45 -9.77
N ASP A 451 -24.49 -9.65 -8.51
CA ASP A 451 -25.81 -9.29 -7.99
C ASP A 451 -25.85 -7.84 -7.49
N LEU A 452 -24.72 -7.13 -7.54
CA LEU A 452 -24.64 -5.72 -7.21
C LEU A 452 -25.49 -4.90 -8.18
N SER A 453 -26.39 -4.07 -7.64
CA SER A 453 -27.19 -3.11 -8.40
C SER A 453 -27.09 -1.71 -7.82
N GLU A 454 -27.39 -0.70 -8.64
CA GLU A 454 -27.36 0.71 -8.25
C GLU A 454 -28.35 1.04 -7.12
N ASP A 455 -29.51 0.37 -7.08
CA ASP A 455 -30.58 0.62 -6.11
C ASP A 455 -30.14 0.28 -4.68
N MET A 456 -29.21 -0.67 -4.54
CA MET A 456 -28.66 -1.06 -3.24
C MET A 456 -27.93 0.08 -2.54
N PHE A 457 -27.48 1.10 -3.27
CA PHE A 457 -26.77 2.23 -2.68
C PHE A 457 -27.72 3.28 -2.08
N GLU A 458 -29.03 3.26 -2.39
CA GLU A 458 -30.02 4.25 -1.91
C GLU A 458 -29.49 5.69 -2.06
N LEU A 459 -29.31 6.10 -3.31
CA LEU A 459 -28.82 7.44 -3.63
C LEU A 459 -29.85 8.50 -3.24
N GLU A 460 -29.37 9.64 -2.74
CA GLU A 460 -30.19 10.81 -2.50
C GLU A 460 -29.84 11.96 -3.43
N GLU A 461 -30.83 12.82 -3.69
CA GLU A 461 -30.64 13.98 -4.55
C GLU A 461 -29.59 14.95 -3.98
N GLY A 462 -28.65 15.32 -4.85
CA GLY A 462 -27.60 16.30 -4.56
C GLY A 462 -26.40 15.74 -3.78
N GLU A 463 -26.26 14.42 -3.64
CA GLU A 463 -25.05 13.84 -3.05
C GLU A 463 -23.89 13.75 -4.06
N ALA A 464 -22.68 14.11 -3.60
CA ALA A 464 -21.44 13.89 -4.34
C ALA A 464 -20.91 12.48 -4.02
N ILE A 465 -20.80 11.64 -5.05
CA ILE A 465 -20.41 10.24 -4.89
C ILE A 465 -18.92 10.06 -5.17
N GLY A 466 -18.17 9.57 -4.20
CA GLY A 466 -16.79 9.10 -4.36
C GLY A 466 -16.73 7.58 -4.27
N VAL A 467 -16.02 6.93 -5.19
CA VAL A 467 -15.82 5.47 -5.18
C VAL A 467 -14.36 5.16 -4.90
N TYR A 468 -14.11 4.18 -4.03
CA TYR A 468 -12.79 3.65 -3.75
C TYR A 468 -12.74 2.15 -4.00
N SER A 469 -11.69 1.69 -4.66
CA SER A 469 -11.42 0.27 -4.91
C SER A 469 -9.95 -0.04 -4.69
N ALA A 470 -9.63 -0.93 -3.75
CA ALA A 470 -8.28 -1.41 -3.51
C ALA A 470 -8.20 -2.93 -3.67
N PHE A 471 -7.36 -3.41 -4.59
CA PHE A 471 -7.06 -4.83 -4.85
C PHE A 471 -8.26 -5.70 -5.30
N VAL A 472 -9.50 -5.21 -5.24
CA VAL A 472 -10.71 -5.99 -5.52
C VAL A 472 -10.84 -6.35 -7.00
N LEU A 473 -10.50 -5.43 -7.90
CA LEU A 473 -10.76 -5.59 -9.33
C LEU A 473 -9.88 -6.67 -9.95
N SER A 474 -8.60 -6.78 -9.56
CA SER A 474 -7.69 -7.79 -10.09
C SER A 474 -8.17 -9.23 -9.83
N PHE A 475 -8.82 -9.50 -8.70
CA PHE A 475 -9.44 -10.80 -8.41
C PHE A 475 -10.65 -11.14 -9.30
N MET A 476 -11.18 -10.17 -10.04
CA MET A 476 -12.28 -10.34 -10.99
C MET A 476 -11.83 -10.56 -12.43
N ILE A 477 -10.53 -10.48 -12.73
CA ILE A 477 -10.01 -10.66 -14.11
C ILE A 477 -10.40 -12.02 -14.70
N VAL A 478 -10.44 -13.08 -13.89
CA VAL A 478 -10.91 -14.43 -14.30
C VAL A 478 -12.43 -14.52 -14.55
N ARG A 479 -13.19 -13.50 -14.18
CA ARG A 479 -14.66 -13.46 -14.20
C ARG A 479 -15.12 -12.13 -14.82
N PRO A 480 -14.99 -11.99 -16.16
CA PRO A 480 -15.21 -10.70 -16.84
C PRO A 480 -16.62 -10.15 -16.63
N ASP A 481 -17.61 -11.02 -16.51
CA ASP A 481 -19.00 -10.69 -16.18
C ASP A 481 -19.17 -9.91 -14.85
N ARG A 482 -18.39 -10.25 -13.82
CA ARG A 482 -18.35 -9.54 -12.53
C ARG A 482 -17.79 -8.14 -12.70
N LEU A 483 -16.66 -8.04 -13.39
CA LEU A 483 -15.98 -6.77 -13.64
C LEU A 483 -16.86 -5.85 -14.51
N GLU A 484 -17.51 -6.40 -15.54
CA GLU A 484 -18.52 -5.74 -16.35
C GLU A 484 -19.71 -5.25 -15.52
N ASN A 485 -20.19 -6.03 -14.55
CA ASN A 485 -21.25 -5.61 -13.66
C ASN A 485 -20.85 -4.42 -12.79
N VAL A 486 -19.67 -4.46 -12.16
CA VAL A 486 -19.17 -3.34 -11.38
C VAL A 486 -19.10 -2.08 -12.23
N MET A 487 -18.53 -2.14 -13.45
CA MET A 487 -18.45 -0.96 -14.32
C MET A 487 -19.83 -0.44 -14.75
N ARG A 488 -20.80 -1.34 -14.99
CA ARG A 488 -22.18 -0.96 -15.31
C ARG A 488 -22.83 -0.21 -14.15
N VAL A 489 -22.66 -0.71 -12.92
CA VAL A 489 -23.15 -0.04 -11.71
C VAL A 489 -22.48 1.32 -11.56
N MET A 490 -21.14 1.41 -11.64
CA MET A 490 -20.43 2.68 -11.52
C MET A 490 -20.91 3.72 -12.55
N ARG A 491 -21.16 3.30 -13.80
CA ARG A 491 -21.70 4.19 -14.84
C ARG A 491 -23.08 4.73 -14.50
N LYS A 492 -23.95 3.93 -13.88
CA LYS A 492 -25.28 4.37 -13.45
C LYS A 492 -25.20 5.30 -12.25
N LEU A 493 -24.30 5.02 -11.31
CA LEU A 493 -24.06 5.85 -10.14
C LEU A 493 -23.46 7.22 -10.50
N LYS A 494 -22.66 7.30 -11.58
CA LYS A 494 -21.96 8.51 -12.05
C LYS A 494 -21.17 9.21 -10.93
N PRO A 495 -20.21 8.50 -10.29
CA PRO A 495 -19.36 9.11 -9.27
C PRO A 495 -18.61 10.32 -9.81
N CYS A 496 -18.42 11.33 -8.95
CA CYS A 496 -17.58 12.47 -9.27
C CYS A 496 -16.09 12.10 -9.35
N ILE A 497 -15.70 11.01 -8.68
CA ILE A 497 -14.37 10.42 -8.74
C ILE A 497 -14.43 8.94 -8.37
N MET A 498 -13.67 8.12 -9.07
CA MET A 498 -13.37 6.73 -8.68
C MET A 498 -11.85 6.58 -8.54
N THR A 499 -11.37 6.21 -7.36
CA THR A 499 -9.97 5.89 -7.11
C THR A 499 -9.76 4.38 -7.11
N VAL A 500 -8.71 3.93 -7.79
CA VAL A 500 -8.34 2.52 -7.93
C VAL A 500 -6.89 2.35 -7.52
N MET A 501 -6.67 1.51 -6.50
CA MET A 501 -5.37 1.05 -6.05
C MET A 501 -5.22 -0.44 -6.34
N ASP A 502 -4.15 -0.85 -6.99
CA ASP A 502 -3.84 -2.27 -7.22
C ASP A 502 -2.32 -2.46 -7.36
N VAL A 503 -1.90 -3.70 -7.53
CA VAL A 503 -0.51 -4.10 -7.76
C VAL A 503 -0.05 -3.65 -9.15
N GLU A 504 1.15 -3.07 -9.23
CA GLU A 504 1.80 -2.69 -10.49
C GLU A 504 2.79 -3.79 -10.89
N ALA A 505 2.28 -4.89 -11.49
CA ALA A 505 3.10 -5.99 -11.99
C ALA A 505 2.39 -6.81 -13.09
N GLU A 506 3.14 -7.36 -14.04
CA GLU A 506 2.62 -8.14 -15.17
C GLU A 506 2.56 -9.65 -14.87
N LEU A 507 1.75 -10.03 -13.87
CA LEU A 507 1.69 -11.39 -13.32
C LEU A 507 0.66 -12.30 -14.03
N ASN A 508 0.06 -11.84 -15.13
CA ASN A 508 -0.98 -12.58 -15.84
C ASN A 508 -0.56 -13.16 -17.21
N SER A 509 0.74 -13.19 -17.53
CA SER A 509 1.24 -13.80 -18.77
C SER A 509 0.72 -15.24 -18.98
N PRO A 510 0.39 -15.67 -20.21
CA PRO A 510 0.06 -17.07 -20.49
C PRO A 510 1.28 -17.99 -20.38
N SER A 511 2.48 -17.48 -20.65
CA SER A 511 3.75 -18.21 -20.51
C SER A 511 4.13 -18.38 -19.03
N PHE A 512 4.35 -19.63 -18.60
CA PHE A 512 4.79 -19.96 -17.24
C PHE A 512 6.11 -19.28 -16.90
N ILE A 513 7.12 -19.37 -17.77
CA ILE A 513 8.44 -18.84 -17.47
C ILE A 513 8.41 -17.31 -17.34
N ASN A 514 7.62 -16.62 -18.17
CA ASN A 514 7.44 -15.17 -18.04
C ASN A 514 6.76 -14.82 -16.71
N ARG A 515 5.70 -15.55 -16.31
CA ARG A 515 5.07 -15.34 -15.00
C ARG A 515 6.03 -15.60 -13.85
N PHE A 516 6.83 -16.67 -13.94
CA PHE A 516 7.83 -17.01 -12.93
C PHE A 516 8.85 -15.87 -12.78
N THR A 517 9.38 -15.38 -13.89
CA THR A 517 10.34 -14.27 -13.94
C THR A 517 9.75 -12.99 -13.34
N GLU A 518 8.59 -12.55 -13.81
CA GLU A 518 7.91 -11.34 -13.32
C GLU A 518 7.60 -11.45 -11.83
N ALA A 519 7.08 -12.60 -11.38
CA ALA A 519 6.80 -12.85 -9.98
C ALA A 519 8.09 -12.83 -9.15
N LEU A 520 9.18 -13.44 -9.63
CA LEU A 520 10.43 -13.53 -8.87
C LEU A 520 10.99 -12.14 -8.57
N PHE A 521 11.01 -11.24 -9.55
CA PHE A 521 11.47 -9.87 -9.33
C PHE A 521 10.52 -9.06 -8.44
N PHE A 522 9.22 -9.13 -8.70
CA PHE A 522 8.21 -8.43 -7.90
C PHE A 522 8.27 -8.85 -6.42
N TYR A 523 8.26 -10.15 -6.15
CA TYR A 523 8.35 -10.65 -4.77
C TYR A 523 9.74 -10.45 -4.18
N SER A 524 10.83 -10.47 -4.96
CA SER A 524 12.15 -10.10 -4.43
C SER A 524 12.18 -8.67 -3.90
N ALA A 525 11.64 -7.71 -4.66
CA ALA A 525 11.50 -6.34 -4.19
C ALA A 525 10.58 -6.24 -2.97
N PHE A 526 9.49 -7.01 -2.92
CA PHE A 526 8.57 -6.99 -1.78
C PHE A 526 9.17 -7.60 -0.50
N PHE A 527 9.94 -8.69 -0.60
CA PHE A 527 10.65 -9.29 0.55
C PHE A 527 11.79 -8.39 1.05
N ASP A 528 12.52 -7.74 0.13
CA ASP A 528 13.53 -6.73 0.44
C ASP A 528 12.91 -5.52 1.18
N TYR A 529 11.75 -5.08 0.68
CA TYR A 529 10.94 -4.04 1.30
C TYR A 529 10.59 -4.40 2.74
N LEU A 530 9.96 -5.56 2.97
CA LEU A 530 9.56 -5.97 4.32
C LEU A 530 10.75 -6.09 5.28
N ALA A 531 11.88 -6.62 4.81
CA ALA A 531 13.10 -6.74 5.59
C ALA A 531 13.73 -5.39 6.01
N SER A 532 13.38 -4.31 5.31
CA SER A 532 13.89 -2.97 5.60
C SER A 532 13.10 -2.23 6.68
N PHE A 533 11.93 -2.74 7.06
CA PHE A 533 11.07 -2.14 8.10
C PHE A 533 10.77 -3.09 9.26
N MET A 534 11.05 -4.39 9.12
CA MET A 534 10.72 -5.41 10.12
C MET A 534 11.86 -6.42 10.29
N ASP A 535 12.12 -6.78 11.54
CA ASP A 535 13.19 -7.69 11.95
C ASP A 535 12.98 -9.13 11.50
N ARG A 536 13.99 -9.98 11.75
CA ARG A 536 14.00 -11.37 11.28
C ARG A 536 12.99 -12.30 11.95
N ASP A 537 12.62 -11.99 13.16
CA ASP A 537 11.70 -12.73 14.03
C ASP A 537 10.37 -11.98 14.21
N ASP A 538 10.15 -10.88 13.48
CA ASP A 538 8.90 -10.15 13.53
C ASP A 538 7.71 -11.02 13.07
N LYS A 539 6.81 -11.28 14.00
CA LYS A 539 5.59 -12.09 13.80
C LYS A 539 4.68 -11.55 12.69
N THR A 540 4.60 -10.22 12.52
CA THR A 540 3.81 -9.60 11.46
C THR A 540 4.40 -9.89 10.09
N ARG A 541 5.72 -9.77 9.96
CA ARG A 541 6.44 -10.10 8.75
C ARG A 541 6.30 -11.58 8.40
N MET A 542 6.58 -12.47 9.36
CA MET A 542 6.49 -13.92 9.16
C MET A 542 5.09 -14.35 8.69
N ALA A 543 4.02 -13.81 9.29
CA ALA A 543 2.67 -14.12 8.85
C ALA A 543 2.31 -13.47 7.50
N THR A 544 2.81 -12.26 7.22
CA THR A 544 2.63 -11.62 5.91
C THR A 544 3.24 -12.46 4.79
N GLU A 545 4.50 -12.85 4.96
CA GLU A 545 5.26 -13.67 4.02
C GLU A 545 4.65 -15.08 3.92
N GLY A 546 4.41 -15.72 5.07
CA GLY A 546 3.94 -17.11 5.19
C GLY A 546 2.50 -17.35 4.79
N SER A 547 1.61 -16.36 4.91
CA SER A 547 0.17 -16.54 4.65
C SER A 547 -0.33 -15.77 3.43
N PHE A 548 0.15 -14.56 3.16
CA PHE A 548 -0.36 -13.74 2.04
C PHE A 548 0.54 -13.85 0.82
N LEU A 549 1.84 -13.55 0.97
CA LEU A 549 2.76 -13.58 -0.16
C LEU A 549 2.96 -15.01 -0.67
N SER A 550 3.09 -15.99 0.23
CA SER A 550 3.22 -17.40 -0.14
C SER A 550 2.04 -17.89 -0.99
N GLN A 551 0.80 -17.49 -0.65
CA GLN A 551 -0.38 -17.90 -1.40
C GLN A 551 -0.47 -17.18 -2.74
N GLY A 552 -0.02 -15.92 -2.81
CA GLY A 552 0.15 -15.22 -4.08
C GLY A 552 1.14 -15.93 -5.01
N ILE A 553 2.33 -16.25 -4.50
CA ILE A 553 3.37 -17.01 -5.22
C ILE A 553 2.80 -18.36 -5.68
N ARG A 554 2.18 -19.14 -4.77
CA ARG A 554 1.55 -20.43 -5.10
C ARG A 554 0.50 -20.29 -6.19
N SER A 555 -0.36 -19.27 -6.13
CA SER A 555 -1.39 -19.03 -7.14
C SER A 555 -0.78 -18.73 -8.52
N ILE A 556 0.28 -17.92 -8.59
CA ILE A 556 0.91 -17.53 -9.85
C ILE A 556 1.72 -18.68 -10.49
N ILE A 557 2.46 -19.43 -9.65
CA ILE A 557 3.45 -20.41 -10.07
C ILE A 557 2.85 -21.82 -10.21
N ALA A 558 2.08 -22.27 -9.22
CA ALA A 558 1.61 -23.65 -9.13
C ALA A 558 0.24 -23.88 -9.80
N ALA A 559 -0.64 -22.88 -9.78
CA ALA A 559 -2.00 -23.02 -10.31
C ALA A 559 -2.12 -22.56 -11.77
N GLU A 560 -3.14 -23.09 -12.46
CA GLU A 560 -3.52 -22.71 -13.82
C GLU A 560 -5.05 -22.55 -13.91
N GLY A 561 -5.54 -22.04 -15.05
CA GLY A 561 -6.98 -21.93 -15.32
C GLY A 561 -7.73 -21.16 -14.23
N SER A 562 -8.88 -21.68 -13.81
CA SER A 562 -9.75 -21.03 -12.80
C SER A 562 -9.19 -21.09 -11.37
N GLU A 563 -8.22 -21.97 -11.09
CA GLU A 563 -7.58 -22.06 -9.77
C GLU A 563 -6.56 -20.93 -9.55
N ARG A 564 -5.98 -20.40 -10.63
CA ARG A 564 -5.10 -19.23 -10.59
C ARG A 564 -5.91 -17.95 -10.48
N VAL A 565 -6.07 -17.47 -9.25
CA VAL A 565 -6.83 -16.25 -8.91
C VAL A 565 -5.99 -14.99 -8.86
N VAL A 566 -4.69 -15.09 -8.56
CA VAL A 566 -3.79 -13.93 -8.58
C VAL A 566 -3.34 -13.67 -10.01
N ARG A 567 -3.81 -12.55 -10.56
CA ARG A 567 -3.65 -12.17 -11.97
C ARG A 567 -3.40 -10.68 -12.11
N HIS A 568 -2.55 -10.12 -11.26
CA HIS A 568 -2.22 -8.70 -11.33
C HIS A 568 -1.70 -8.34 -12.73
N VAL A 569 -2.10 -7.14 -13.15
CA VAL A 569 -1.73 -6.48 -14.41
C VAL A 569 -1.45 -5.02 -14.08
N GLY A 570 -0.54 -4.39 -14.81
CA GLY A 570 -0.19 -2.99 -14.57
C GLY A 570 -1.30 -2.01 -14.97
N ILE A 571 -1.11 -0.75 -14.60
CA ILE A 571 -2.03 0.36 -14.90
C ILE A 571 -2.34 0.51 -16.40
N SER A 572 -1.43 0.11 -17.29
CA SER A 572 -1.63 0.17 -18.74
C SER A 572 -2.83 -0.67 -19.21
N VAL A 573 -3.00 -1.86 -18.63
CA VAL A 573 -4.11 -2.78 -18.91
C VAL A 573 -5.40 -2.22 -18.31
N TRP A 574 -5.34 -1.72 -17.07
CA TRP A 574 -6.49 -1.08 -16.41
C TRP A 574 -7.00 0.15 -17.15
N ARG A 575 -6.10 1.00 -17.66
CA ARG A 575 -6.44 2.15 -18.49
C ARG A 575 -7.19 1.75 -19.74
N SER A 576 -6.70 0.74 -20.44
CA SER A 576 -7.37 0.18 -21.62
C SER A 576 -8.74 -0.42 -21.27
N PHE A 577 -8.87 -1.07 -20.11
CA PHE A 577 -10.12 -1.61 -19.61
C PHE A 577 -11.14 -0.50 -19.30
N PHE A 578 -10.77 0.49 -18.50
CA PHE A 578 -11.65 1.59 -18.07
C PHE A 578 -12.11 2.48 -19.23
N ALA A 579 -11.23 2.74 -20.20
CA ALA A 579 -11.57 3.52 -21.39
C ALA A 579 -12.76 2.94 -22.17
N ARG A 580 -12.92 1.61 -22.23
CA ARG A 580 -14.08 0.96 -22.86
C ARG A 580 -15.40 1.29 -22.19
N TYR A 581 -15.36 1.70 -20.92
CA TYR A 581 -16.54 2.08 -20.17
C TYR A 581 -16.80 3.58 -20.16
N GLY A 582 -15.98 4.37 -20.86
CA GLY A 582 -16.08 5.83 -20.93
C GLY A 582 -15.36 6.54 -19.78
N LEU A 583 -14.62 5.81 -18.93
CA LEU A 583 -13.85 6.45 -17.88
C LEU A 583 -12.56 7.06 -18.43
N VAL A 584 -12.26 8.27 -17.97
CA VAL A 584 -11.06 9.02 -18.32
C VAL A 584 -10.18 9.16 -17.09
N GLU A 585 -8.91 8.79 -17.24
CA GLU A 585 -7.90 8.96 -16.19
C GLU A 585 -7.72 10.45 -15.88
N THR A 586 -7.79 10.80 -14.60
CA THR A 586 -7.73 12.17 -14.08
C THR A 586 -6.47 12.35 -13.25
N GLU A 587 -5.83 13.52 -13.38
CA GLU A 587 -4.61 13.81 -12.64
C GLU A 587 -4.93 14.07 -11.17
N MET A 588 -4.14 13.45 -10.28
CA MET A 588 -4.17 13.73 -8.85
C MET A 588 -3.44 15.03 -8.56
N ASN A 589 -3.92 15.74 -7.55
CA ASN A 589 -3.34 16.98 -7.09
C ASN A 589 -1.83 16.83 -6.82
N GLN A 590 -1.05 17.77 -7.39
CA GLN A 590 0.41 17.79 -7.27
C GLN A 590 0.86 17.90 -5.81
N TRP A 591 0.08 18.60 -4.99
CA TRP A 591 0.36 18.74 -3.57
C TRP A 591 0.23 17.42 -2.81
N SER A 592 -0.81 16.64 -3.11
CA SER A 592 -1.02 15.31 -2.50
C SER A 592 0.17 14.40 -2.78
N ARG A 593 0.73 14.45 -4.01
CA ARG A 593 1.94 13.72 -4.37
C ARG A 593 3.18 14.22 -3.62
N TYR A 594 3.31 15.52 -3.44
CA TYR A 594 4.40 16.09 -2.65
C TYR A 594 4.31 15.64 -1.18
N GLN A 595 3.13 15.72 -0.57
CA GLN A 595 2.89 15.25 0.80
C GLN A 595 3.15 13.75 0.95
N ALA A 596 2.69 12.93 0.00
CA ALA A 596 3.01 11.51 -0.09
C ALA A 596 4.53 11.25 -0.07
N SER A 597 5.30 12.07 -0.81
CA SER A 597 6.77 11.96 -0.83
C SER A 597 7.42 12.38 0.49
N LEU A 598 6.84 13.35 1.20
CA LEU A 598 7.32 13.75 2.53
C LEU A 598 7.01 12.69 3.57
N LEU A 599 5.82 12.08 3.51
CA LEU A 599 5.42 11.00 4.40
C LEU A 599 6.38 9.81 4.27
N GLY A 600 6.72 9.41 3.04
CA GLY A 600 7.69 8.34 2.81
C GLY A 600 9.06 8.62 3.43
N LYS A 601 9.53 9.87 3.42
CA LYS A 601 10.82 10.27 4.01
C LYS A 601 10.85 10.22 5.54
N GLN A 602 9.71 10.09 6.22
CA GLN A 602 9.66 9.97 7.68
C GLN A 602 10.05 8.57 8.18
N PHE A 603 9.97 7.56 7.31
CA PHE A 603 10.31 6.19 7.68
C PHE A 603 11.80 5.94 7.54
N ALA A 604 12.35 5.13 8.46
CA ALA A 604 13.67 4.54 8.28
C ALA A 604 13.71 3.81 6.91
N ASN A 605 14.77 3.98 6.13
CA ASN A 605 14.88 3.44 4.77
C ASN A 605 13.86 3.98 3.73
N GLY A 606 13.11 5.03 4.08
CA GLY A 606 12.14 5.67 3.19
C GLY A 606 12.74 6.31 1.93
N HIS A 607 14.05 6.57 1.91
CA HIS A 607 14.77 7.09 0.74
C HIS A 607 14.87 6.09 -0.43
N PHE A 608 14.68 4.79 -0.18
CA PHE A 608 14.57 3.76 -1.22
C PHE A 608 13.17 3.68 -1.85
N LEU A 609 12.17 4.33 -1.23
CA LEU A 609 10.82 4.43 -1.79
C LEU A 609 10.83 5.44 -2.92
N ARG A 610 10.35 5.04 -4.09
CA ARG A 610 10.09 5.95 -5.21
C ARG A 610 8.60 6.14 -5.41
N LEU A 611 8.23 7.39 -5.61
CA LEU A 611 6.91 7.82 -6.04
C LEU A 611 7.04 8.45 -7.41
N ASP A 612 6.65 7.70 -8.43
CA ASP A 612 6.78 8.07 -9.84
C ASP A 612 5.40 8.30 -10.46
N LYS A 613 5.38 8.96 -11.62
CA LYS A 613 4.17 9.08 -12.44
C LYS A 613 4.20 8.05 -13.56
N ASN A 614 3.11 7.30 -13.71
CA ASN A 614 2.84 6.50 -14.90
C ASN A 614 1.56 7.02 -15.57
N GLY A 615 1.73 7.91 -16.55
CA GLY A 615 0.61 8.71 -17.07
C GLY A 615 0.11 9.68 -16.00
N LYS A 616 -1.16 9.55 -15.60
CA LYS A 616 -1.76 10.37 -14.53
C LYS A 616 -1.85 9.63 -13.19
N ALA A 617 -1.55 8.33 -13.17
CA ALA A 617 -1.46 7.52 -11.98
C ALA A 617 -0.17 7.78 -11.20
N LEU A 618 -0.25 7.61 -9.89
CA LEU A 618 0.89 7.54 -8.99
C LEU A 618 1.34 6.08 -8.88
N THR A 619 2.60 5.81 -9.14
CA THR A 619 3.20 4.50 -8.92
C THR A 619 4.17 4.57 -7.76
N MET A 620 4.06 3.62 -6.85
CA MET A 620 4.98 3.47 -5.74
C MET A 620 5.87 2.25 -5.98
N GLY A 621 7.19 2.44 -5.89
CA GLY A 621 8.19 1.40 -6.06
C GLY A 621 9.22 1.34 -4.94
N TRP A 622 9.90 0.20 -4.87
CA TRP A 622 11.00 -0.08 -3.94
C TRP A 622 12.29 -0.33 -4.71
N LYS A 623 13.35 0.44 -4.45
CA LYS A 623 14.66 0.35 -5.14
C LYS A 623 14.57 0.34 -6.69
N GLY A 624 13.50 0.94 -7.22
CA GLY A 624 13.23 1.05 -8.65
C GLY A 624 12.26 0.02 -9.23
N THR A 625 11.81 -0.97 -8.44
CA THR A 625 10.76 -1.92 -8.84
C THR A 625 9.39 -1.42 -8.40
N PRO A 626 8.45 -1.16 -9.34
CA PRO A 626 7.08 -0.79 -9.01
C PRO A 626 6.39 -1.89 -8.20
N LEU A 627 5.63 -1.49 -7.17
CA LEU A 627 4.87 -2.40 -6.33
C LEU A 627 3.37 -2.16 -6.46
N LEU A 628 2.95 -0.88 -6.34
CA LEU A 628 1.55 -0.48 -6.40
C LEU A 628 1.36 0.69 -7.36
N PHE A 629 0.15 0.81 -7.90
CA PHE A 629 -0.33 2.05 -8.49
C PHE A 629 -1.59 2.54 -7.77
N LEU A 630 -1.80 3.85 -7.83
CA LEU A 630 -3.04 4.53 -7.48
C LEU A 630 -3.43 5.36 -8.69
N SER A 631 -4.68 5.23 -9.13
CA SER A 631 -5.23 5.95 -10.27
C SER A 631 -6.59 6.54 -9.94
N ALA A 632 -6.98 7.60 -10.66
CA ALA A 632 -8.23 8.31 -10.43
C ALA A 632 -8.99 8.48 -11.75
N TRP A 633 -10.31 8.30 -11.72
CA TRP A 633 -11.13 8.16 -12.92
C TRP A 633 -12.44 8.93 -12.81
N LYS A 634 -12.89 9.50 -13.94
CA LYS A 634 -14.18 10.18 -14.09
C LYS A 634 -14.92 9.69 -15.33
N PHE A 635 -16.25 9.70 -15.29
CA PHE A 635 -17.11 9.38 -16.43
C PHE A 635 -17.26 10.54 -17.42
#